data_AF-A0A8J3LF17-F1
#
_entry.id   AF-A0A8J3LF17-F1
#
_cell.length_a   1.000
_cell.length_b   1.000
_cell.length_c   1.000
_cell.angle_alpha   90.00
_cell.angle_beta   90.00
_cell.angle_gamma   90.00
#
_symmetry.space_group_name_H-M   'P 1'
#
loop_
_entity.id
_entity.type
_entity.pdbx_description
1 polymer ?
#
loop_
_entity_poly.entity_id
_entity_poly.type
_entity_poly.pdbx_seq_one_letter_code
_entity_poly.pdbx_strand_id
1 'polypeptide(L)'
;MLGRRRANSAKGLLAAAAAAALISTTLLVGLASYSDAVIAAGGRAAVAAAPPQERAIQVRLPLQTTGNRYVGSGGAVDKSQAEAWARTDTALRESFTGRFGDTGFAAAGYTSGLRFDGDTGDAVPDAYGVVYARVMFLDELAEHARLVSGSWPAPGGQVPQTVVGEAAAHALGLRPGSRVSMTNGITKKTQQVEVSGVFAARSPQDPYWLLAPELADGVEPGGHTYGPLVLDRADFFAGWSYLGSSGWVATPDLSRAEGADLAAARAAAGTLDEVPEELGFSETGQASTQLERLIDRIEQARLVGRSDMLTPLLLIAILGGYALMLLASLLTEGRRAETALLRARGASRVQLGGLAAREALLIAAPGALLAPLLVTPLLKVAERLPALAGIGVRLEGGVTPLTIGLAAAAGLGCVLAMLLPALRGGATYVADLSAQSRPSRAAVAQRTGLDVALIGFAVLAWYQLQQYDSPLSGVAGRLGIDPLLASAGPLGVLAGAVLALRLLPPLTRLLERQVDRGAWFATQLGVWQAGRRPHAGPVLLLALSVAVSTLAWTLAATARQSQVDQADHTAGADLRLLETSWATPGDRARQVSALPGVTAALPAWRTTVTAGENETSISLLALDAAAAGDVLRMRADLGDSRAAAAGMAALSRHAPGVELPAGVKALRGSIRITANGRDFDAQPRNGSSVQLTDPHGGVHQVPLSAGTGGDDHAFEVPLPQVAGLRLTGFSADGPYVQSDLQVVTEFTGLATVDAAGVATGLNLEPPGVRWGAADAPGEADLQVAADSARVSIHFPESQVWELFSVTLRPDAEPVTVPVVATPEALAALHTEVGAKLTLPLWAPGTQAQVTGVVAALPGGSAPAALLVDMPSLATHLQQHGWRAPAVDEWWLTTEPTRHAEAAAAAAALPDLTMIDRHALAVHAADDAFGAGARIALFIAALGAIGLALVGIAVDVRATARRRVAELTVLNTLGAAPRLLARALMIEQALLAGLGVAVGLVVGLLVARTTGPLVIMTPSAGRPVPTALTTTDWLPVLGTAATLFAVTLVMAGLVATTLRQRLATSHLRNGADR
;
A
#
# COMPACT_ATOMS: atom_id res chain seq x y z
N MET A 1 54.65 -27.41 -16.67
CA MET A 1 55.64 -26.55 -15.98
C MET A 1 55.49 -25.06 -16.26
N LEU A 2 55.38 -24.61 -17.53
CA LEU A 2 55.23 -23.18 -17.89
C LEU A 2 54.05 -22.48 -17.19
N GLY A 3 52.85 -23.07 -17.19
CA GLY A 3 51.68 -22.49 -16.52
C GLY A 3 51.85 -22.28 -15.00
N ARG A 4 52.59 -23.16 -14.31
CA ARG A 4 52.84 -23.07 -12.87
C ARG A 4 53.86 -21.98 -12.52
N ARG A 5 54.90 -21.79 -13.34
CA ARG A 5 55.83 -20.63 -13.21
C ARG A 5 55.12 -19.31 -13.52
N ARG A 6 54.20 -19.32 -14.49
CA ARG A 6 53.36 -18.18 -14.89
C ARG A 6 52.37 -17.76 -13.80
N ALA A 7 51.73 -18.71 -13.13
CA ALA A 7 50.88 -18.44 -11.97
C ALA A 7 51.70 -17.91 -10.77
N ASN A 8 52.91 -18.42 -10.56
CA ASN A 8 53.77 -18.02 -9.44
C ASN A 8 54.26 -16.56 -9.50
N SER A 9 54.43 -15.97 -10.68
CA SER A 9 54.85 -14.57 -10.84
C SER A 9 53.71 -13.56 -10.61
N ALA A 10 52.45 -13.99 -10.77
CA ALA A 10 51.24 -13.17 -10.70
C ALA A 10 50.27 -13.54 -9.56
N LYS A 11 50.68 -14.39 -8.60
CA LYS A 11 49.81 -14.95 -7.53
C LYS A 11 48.85 -13.95 -6.88
N GLY A 12 49.34 -12.76 -6.53
CA GLY A 12 48.51 -11.75 -5.86
C GLY A 12 47.39 -11.17 -6.74
N LEU A 13 47.65 -10.97 -8.04
CA LEU A 13 46.63 -10.49 -8.98
C LEU A 13 45.63 -11.60 -9.34
N LEU A 14 46.10 -12.84 -9.46
CA LEU A 14 45.23 -14.00 -9.70
C LEU A 14 44.33 -14.30 -8.49
N ALA A 15 44.87 -14.20 -7.28
CA ALA A 15 44.08 -14.35 -6.05
C ALA A 15 43.02 -13.25 -5.91
N ALA A 16 43.38 -12.00 -6.22
CA ALA A 16 42.41 -10.90 -6.22
C ALA A 16 41.34 -11.06 -7.30
N ALA A 17 41.70 -11.55 -8.50
CA ALA A 17 40.73 -11.84 -9.55
C ALA A 17 39.80 -13.00 -9.17
N ALA A 18 40.33 -14.04 -8.54
CA ALA A 18 39.52 -15.13 -8.00
C ALA A 18 38.59 -14.64 -6.88
N ALA A 19 39.06 -13.76 -6.00
CA ALA A 19 38.23 -13.15 -4.96
C ALA A 19 37.13 -12.25 -5.53
N ALA A 20 37.45 -11.39 -6.50
CA ALA A 20 36.46 -10.53 -7.17
C ALA A 20 35.41 -11.37 -7.94
N ALA A 21 35.85 -12.43 -8.63
CA ALA A 21 34.94 -13.36 -9.31
C ALA A 21 34.05 -14.08 -8.30
N LEU A 22 34.62 -14.63 -7.23
CA LEU A 22 33.87 -15.30 -6.17
C LEU A 22 32.84 -14.37 -5.52
N ILE A 23 33.24 -13.15 -5.14
CA ILE A 23 32.34 -12.15 -4.54
C ILE A 23 31.21 -11.80 -5.52
N SER A 24 31.54 -11.50 -6.77
CA SER A 24 30.53 -11.13 -7.78
C SER A 24 29.55 -12.27 -8.06
N THR A 25 30.05 -13.50 -8.28
CA THR A 25 29.20 -14.67 -8.52
C THR A 25 28.34 -15.00 -7.30
N THR A 26 28.91 -14.95 -6.08
CA THR A 26 28.17 -15.24 -4.84
C THR A 26 27.09 -14.20 -4.59
N LEU A 27 27.36 -12.92 -4.83
CA LEU A 27 26.37 -11.85 -4.69
C LEU A 27 25.27 -11.95 -5.73
N LEU A 28 25.59 -12.23 -6.99
CA LEU A 28 24.57 -12.38 -8.05
C LEU A 28 23.67 -13.60 -7.82
N VAL A 29 24.26 -14.75 -7.46
CA VAL A 29 23.48 -15.96 -7.14
C VAL A 29 22.68 -15.75 -5.85
N GLY A 30 23.31 -15.19 -4.81
CA GLY A 30 22.66 -14.93 -3.54
C GLY A 30 21.50 -13.94 -3.65
N LEU A 31 21.66 -12.89 -4.45
CA LEU A 31 20.61 -11.91 -4.69
C LEU A 31 19.46 -12.49 -5.54
N ALA A 32 19.75 -13.36 -6.49
CA ALA A 32 18.71 -14.07 -7.25
C ALA A 32 17.93 -15.05 -6.35
N SER A 33 18.61 -15.86 -5.53
CA SER A 33 17.95 -16.73 -4.55
C SER A 33 17.13 -15.93 -3.53
N TYR A 34 17.65 -14.77 -3.11
CA TYR A 34 16.94 -13.85 -2.23
C TYR A 34 15.68 -13.29 -2.91
N SER A 35 15.78 -12.89 -4.17
CA SER A 35 14.64 -12.42 -4.97
C SER A 35 13.53 -13.47 -5.02
N ASP A 36 13.85 -14.74 -5.30
CA ASP A 36 12.86 -15.82 -5.33
C ASP A 36 12.17 -16.01 -3.97
N ALA A 37 12.95 -16.00 -2.88
CA ALA A 37 12.41 -16.12 -1.53
C ALA A 37 11.49 -14.95 -1.15
N VAL A 38 11.85 -13.72 -1.54
CA VAL A 38 11.02 -12.52 -1.34
C VAL A 38 9.75 -12.60 -2.17
N ILE A 39 9.82 -13.00 -3.44
CA ILE A 39 8.66 -13.15 -4.32
C ILE A 39 7.69 -14.21 -3.78
N ALA A 40 8.21 -15.31 -3.24
CA ALA A 40 7.40 -16.35 -2.61
C ALA A 40 6.79 -15.90 -1.27
N ALA A 41 7.54 -15.15 -0.44
CA ALA A 41 7.01 -14.56 0.79
C ALA A 41 5.92 -13.52 0.50
N GLY A 42 6.14 -12.67 -0.50
CA GLY A 42 5.19 -11.66 -0.94
C GLY A 42 3.92 -12.25 -1.57
N GLY A 43 4.01 -13.34 -2.33
CA GLY A 43 2.83 -14.09 -2.80
C GLY A 43 1.98 -14.62 -1.65
N ARG A 44 2.62 -15.20 -0.61
CA ARG A 44 1.91 -15.65 0.61
C ARG A 44 1.28 -14.49 1.39
N ALA A 45 1.98 -13.36 1.50
CA ALA A 45 1.45 -12.17 2.15
C ALA A 45 0.26 -11.58 1.36
N ALA A 46 0.33 -11.57 0.03
CA ALA A 46 -0.76 -11.12 -0.83
C ALA A 46 -2.02 -11.99 -0.68
N VAL A 47 -1.86 -13.31 -0.56
CA VAL A 47 -2.97 -14.21 -0.21
C VAL A 47 -3.50 -13.92 1.19
N ALA A 48 -2.63 -13.84 2.21
CA ALA A 48 -3.04 -13.61 3.58
C ALA A 48 -3.78 -12.27 3.79
N ALA A 49 -3.39 -11.23 3.06
CA ALA A 49 -4.00 -9.90 3.10
C ALA A 49 -5.28 -9.78 2.25
N ALA A 50 -5.58 -10.77 1.40
CA ALA A 50 -6.74 -10.70 0.54
C ALA A 50 -8.06 -10.89 1.31
N PRO A 51 -9.12 -10.15 0.96
CA PRO A 51 -10.45 -10.35 1.52
C PRO A 51 -10.91 -11.81 1.42
N PRO A 52 -11.73 -12.30 2.36
CA PRO A 52 -12.24 -13.66 2.34
C PRO A 52 -12.90 -14.04 0.99
N GLN A 53 -13.60 -13.10 0.35
CA GLN A 53 -14.29 -13.30 -0.94
C GLN A 53 -13.32 -13.50 -2.12
N GLU A 54 -12.11 -12.96 -2.05
CA GLU A 54 -11.05 -13.16 -3.06
C GLU A 54 -10.34 -14.52 -2.87
N ARG A 55 -10.37 -15.08 -1.66
CA ARG A 55 -9.68 -16.33 -1.29
C ARG A 55 -10.54 -17.58 -1.42
N ALA A 56 -11.82 -17.45 -1.69
CA ALA A 56 -12.76 -18.55 -1.65
C ALA A 56 -13.75 -18.54 -2.80
N ILE A 57 -14.25 -19.73 -3.10
CA ILE A 57 -15.30 -19.98 -4.08
C ILE A 57 -16.55 -20.38 -3.29
N GLN A 58 -17.63 -19.62 -3.47
CA GLN A 58 -18.92 -19.93 -2.86
C GLN A 58 -19.79 -20.66 -3.86
N VAL A 59 -20.35 -21.79 -3.45
CA VAL A 59 -21.38 -22.49 -4.22
C VAL A 59 -22.64 -22.58 -3.39
N ARG A 60 -23.77 -22.16 -3.95
CA ARG A 60 -25.08 -22.26 -3.31
C ARG A 60 -26.01 -23.04 -4.20
N LEU A 61 -26.51 -24.17 -3.70
CA LEU A 61 -27.46 -25.04 -4.41
C LEU A 61 -28.74 -25.18 -3.59
N PRO A 62 -29.92 -25.20 -4.21
CA PRO A 62 -31.14 -25.54 -3.48
C PRO A 62 -31.09 -27.01 -3.03
N LEU A 63 -31.77 -27.35 -1.93
CA LEU A 63 -31.97 -28.77 -1.61
C LEU A 63 -32.90 -29.40 -2.66
N GLN A 64 -32.47 -30.52 -3.27
CA GLN A 64 -33.31 -31.24 -4.23
C GLN A 64 -34.57 -31.77 -3.55
N THR A 65 -35.73 -31.23 -3.95
CA THR A 65 -37.03 -31.83 -3.66
C THR A 65 -37.39 -32.77 -4.80
N THR A 66 -37.46 -34.07 -4.52
CA THR A 66 -37.91 -35.07 -5.49
C THR A 66 -39.37 -34.83 -5.84
N GLY A 67 -39.63 -34.10 -6.94
CA GLY A 67 -40.95 -33.90 -7.52
C GLY A 67 -41.60 -32.55 -7.25
N ASN A 68 -42.45 -32.12 -8.19
CA ASN A 68 -43.11 -30.82 -8.29
C ASN A 68 -44.22 -30.58 -7.24
N ARG A 69 -44.09 -31.13 -6.04
CA ARG A 69 -45.13 -31.18 -5.02
C ARG A 69 -44.52 -30.80 -3.68
N TYR A 70 -45.06 -29.75 -3.04
CA TYR A 70 -44.78 -29.42 -1.64
C TYR A 70 -45.30 -30.56 -0.76
N VAL A 71 -44.49 -31.60 -0.55
CA VAL A 71 -44.84 -32.75 0.28
C VAL A 71 -44.46 -32.44 1.73
N GLY A 72 -45.42 -32.61 2.65
CA GLY A 72 -45.25 -32.37 4.08
C GLY A 72 -44.19 -33.27 4.73
N SER A 73 -43.66 -32.79 5.85
CA SER A 73 -42.63 -33.45 6.68
C SER A 73 -42.99 -34.88 7.06
N GLY A 74 -42.12 -35.84 6.72
CA GLY A 74 -42.18 -37.20 7.21
C GLY A 74 -40.78 -37.84 7.16
N GLY A 75 -40.46 -38.72 8.12
CA GLY A 75 -39.08 -39.20 8.32
C GLY A 75 -38.42 -39.95 7.16
N ALA A 76 -39.16 -40.34 6.13
CA ALA A 76 -38.59 -40.88 4.88
C ALA A 76 -38.06 -39.77 3.95
N VAL A 77 -38.70 -38.60 3.93
CA VAL A 77 -38.28 -37.43 3.15
C VAL A 77 -36.99 -36.85 3.74
N ASP A 78 -36.92 -36.74 5.06
CA ASP A 78 -35.79 -36.23 5.83
C ASP A 78 -34.51 -37.07 5.59
N LYS A 79 -34.61 -38.40 5.64
CA LYS A 79 -33.50 -39.31 5.30
C LYS A 79 -33.05 -39.19 3.85
N SER A 80 -34.00 -39.06 2.93
CA SER A 80 -33.67 -38.94 1.50
C SER A 80 -32.95 -37.63 1.17
N GLN A 81 -33.24 -36.53 1.90
CA GLN A 81 -32.55 -35.25 1.76
C GLN A 81 -31.12 -35.30 2.29
N ALA A 82 -30.88 -35.94 3.44
CA ALA A 82 -29.54 -36.11 3.98
C ALA A 82 -28.63 -36.93 3.03
N GLU A 83 -29.16 -38.02 2.46
CA GLU A 83 -28.44 -38.84 1.47
C GLU A 83 -28.20 -38.10 0.15
N ALA A 84 -29.18 -37.32 -0.32
CA ALA A 84 -29.02 -36.48 -1.51
C ALA A 84 -27.94 -35.41 -1.31
N TRP A 85 -27.97 -34.71 -0.18
CA TRP A 85 -26.96 -33.74 0.19
C TRP A 85 -25.57 -34.37 0.27
N ALA A 86 -25.42 -35.54 0.91
CA ALA A 86 -24.13 -36.21 1.03
C ALA A 86 -23.54 -36.63 -0.32
N ARG A 87 -24.39 -37.04 -1.28
CA ARG A 87 -23.96 -37.31 -2.66
C ARG A 87 -23.50 -36.03 -3.37
N THR A 88 -24.24 -34.94 -3.23
CA THR A 88 -23.85 -33.64 -3.79
C THR A 88 -22.54 -33.14 -3.19
N ASP A 89 -22.38 -33.21 -1.86
CA ASP A 89 -21.15 -32.82 -1.16
C ASP A 89 -19.94 -33.62 -1.66
N THR A 90 -20.08 -34.93 -1.80
CA THR A 90 -19.01 -35.80 -2.34
C THR A 90 -18.65 -35.43 -3.78
N ALA A 91 -19.65 -35.27 -4.66
CA ALA A 91 -19.43 -34.90 -6.05
C ALA A 91 -18.79 -33.51 -6.20
N LEU A 92 -19.18 -32.55 -5.34
CA LEU A 92 -18.60 -31.20 -5.34
C LEU A 92 -17.15 -31.23 -4.88
N ARG A 93 -16.82 -31.97 -3.80
CA ARG A 93 -15.44 -32.15 -3.34
C ARG A 93 -14.57 -32.80 -4.42
N GLU A 94 -15.04 -33.83 -5.10
CA GLU A 94 -14.32 -34.49 -6.20
C GLU A 94 -14.09 -33.54 -7.39
N SER A 95 -15.12 -32.78 -7.77
CA SER A 95 -15.06 -31.78 -8.85
C SER A 95 -14.03 -30.68 -8.56
N PHE A 96 -14.05 -30.10 -7.35
CA PHE A 96 -13.10 -29.06 -6.94
C PHE A 96 -11.69 -29.61 -6.74
N THR A 97 -11.54 -30.83 -6.21
CA THR A 97 -10.23 -31.49 -6.10
C THR A 97 -9.61 -31.75 -7.48
N GLY A 98 -10.43 -32.12 -8.48
CA GLY A 98 -9.98 -32.28 -9.86
C GLY A 98 -9.56 -30.97 -10.54
N ARG A 99 -10.17 -29.85 -10.17
CA ARG A 99 -9.91 -28.51 -10.74
C ARG A 99 -8.75 -27.78 -10.08
N PHE A 100 -8.65 -27.83 -8.76
CA PHE A 100 -7.73 -27.01 -7.96
C PHE A 100 -6.72 -27.81 -7.11
N GLY A 101 -6.83 -29.14 -7.07
CA GLY A 101 -5.98 -29.99 -6.23
C GLY A 101 -6.45 -29.99 -4.78
N ASP A 102 -5.52 -29.88 -3.83
CA ASP A 102 -5.83 -29.90 -2.40
C ASP A 102 -6.58 -28.60 -2.02
N THR A 103 -7.85 -28.73 -1.61
CA THR A 103 -8.74 -27.60 -1.34
C THR A 103 -9.42 -27.76 0.02
N GLY A 104 -9.32 -26.73 0.87
CA GLY A 104 -10.10 -26.67 2.10
C GLY A 104 -11.58 -26.50 1.76
N PHE A 105 -12.46 -27.22 2.44
CA PHE A 105 -13.85 -27.29 2.00
C PHE A 105 -14.82 -27.43 3.18
N ALA A 106 -15.61 -26.39 3.37
CA ALA A 106 -16.63 -26.30 4.41
C ALA A 106 -18.03 -26.24 3.80
N ALA A 107 -19.00 -26.80 4.50
CA ALA A 107 -20.38 -26.88 4.05
C ALA A 107 -21.36 -26.38 5.12
N ALA A 108 -22.49 -25.87 4.65
CA ALA A 108 -23.59 -25.41 5.47
C ALA A 108 -24.94 -25.78 4.84
N GLY A 109 -25.95 -25.94 5.66
CA GLY A 109 -27.35 -26.01 5.23
C GLY A 109 -28.16 -24.93 5.90
N TYR A 110 -29.00 -24.24 5.14
CA TYR A 110 -29.82 -23.13 5.58
C TYR A 110 -31.28 -23.53 5.54
N THR A 111 -32.04 -23.19 6.58
CA THR A 111 -33.49 -23.21 6.51
C THR A 111 -34.04 -21.88 5.98
N SER A 112 -35.28 -21.87 5.50
CA SER A 112 -35.93 -20.66 5.00
C SER A 112 -37.26 -20.37 5.71
N GLY A 113 -37.57 -19.07 5.85
CA GLY A 113 -38.88 -18.59 6.28
C GLY A 113 -39.21 -18.80 7.75
N LEU A 114 -38.22 -18.94 8.64
CA LEU A 114 -38.45 -18.97 10.09
C LEU A 114 -38.55 -17.57 10.68
N ARG A 115 -39.54 -17.37 11.53
CA ARG A 115 -39.65 -16.18 12.39
C ARG A 115 -39.66 -16.59 13.85
N PHE A 116 -39.08 -15.75 14.72
CA PHE A 116 -39.17 -15.94 16.16
C PHE A 116 -40.61 -15.80 16.64
N ASP A 117 -40.96 -16.56 17.68
CA ASP A 117 -42.25 -16.51 18.36
C ASP A 117 -42.01 -16.21 19.85
N GLY A 118 -42.30 -14.97 20.27
CA GLY A 118 -42.07 -14.49 21.63
C GLY A 118 -41.21 -13.22 21.71
N ASP A 119 -40.62 -12.99 22.89
CA ASP A 119 -39.71 -11.88 23.15
C ASP A 119 -38.39 -12.07 22.38
N THR A 120 -37.95 -11.02 21.68
CA THR A 120 -36.76 -11.02 20.82
C THR A 120 -35.66 -10.09 21.33
N GLY A 121 -35.76 -9.64 22.59
CA GLY A 121 -34.76 -8.79 23.21
C GLY A 121 -34.66 -7.43 22.53
N ASP A 122 -33.44 -7.05 22.18
CA ASP A 122 -33.12 -5.76 21.53
C ASP A 122 -33.16 -5.85 19.99
N ALA A 123 -33.63 -6.96 19.43
CA ALA A 123 -33.72 -7.15 17.97
C ALA A 123 -34.71 -6.16 17.34
N VAL A 124 -34.29 -5.55 16.23
CA VAL A 124 -35.12 -4.63 15.43
C VAL A 124 -35.98 -5.43 14.44
N PRO A 125 -37.33 -5.37 14.55
CA PRO A 125 -38.23 -6.05 13.63
C PRO A 125 -38.32 -5.35 12.27
N ASP A 126 -38.83 -6.07 11.28
CA ASP A 126 -39.15 -5.51 9.97
C ASP A 126 -40.37 -4.56 10.00
N ALA A 127 -40.72 -3.99 8.85
CA ALA A 127 -41.88 -3.09 8.70
C ALA A 127 -43.23 -3.73 9.09
N TYR A 128 -43.29 -5.07 9.20
CA TYR A 128 -44.46 -5.84 9.59
C TYR A 128 -44.39 -6.34 11.05
N GLY A 129 -43.38 -5.94 11.82
CA GLY A 129 -43.19 -6.35 13.21
C GLY A 129 -42.61 -7.76 13.36
N VAL A 130 -41.97 -8.31 12.33
CA VAL A 130 -41.45 -9.68 12.29
C VAL A 130 -39.91 -9.69 12.40
N VAL A 131 -39.40 -10.56 13.28
CA VAL A 131 -37.97 -10.87 13.38
C VAL A 131 -37.75 -12.28 12.82
N TYR A 132 -36.87 -12.39 11.82
CA TYR A 132 -36.57 -13.67 11.18
C TYR A 132 -35.39 -14.37 11.85
N ALA A 133 -35.38 -15.69 11.83
CA ALA A 133 -34.33 -16.51 12.41
C ALA A 133 -33.52 -17.22 11.31
N ARG A 134 -32.19 -17.13 11.37
CA ARG A 134 -31.30 -17.92 10.53
C ARG A 134 -30.84 -19.16 11.27
N VAL A 135 -31.57 -20.26 11.05
CA VAL A 135 -31.16 -21.59 11.54
C VAL A 135 -30.41 -22.34 10.45
N MET A 136 -29.29 -22.95 10.83
CA MET A 136 -28.42 -23.66 9.93
C MET A 136 -27.70 -24.83 10.61
N PHE A 137 -27.04 -25.67 9.83
CA PHE A 137 -25.89 -26.41 10.33
C PHE A 137 -24.62 -25.85 9.69
N LEU A 138 -23.51 -25.93 10.42
CA LEU A 138 -22.19 -25.54 9.94
C LEU A 138 -21.24 -26.71 10.21
N ASP A 139 -20.64 -27.24 9.14
CA ASP A 139 -19.64 -28.29 9.27
C ASP A 139 -18.34 -27.74 9.86
N GLU A 140 -17.64 -28.54 10.66
CA GLU A 140 -16.33 -28.17 11.23
C GLU A 140 -16.33 -26.90 12.10
N LEU A 141 -17.50 -26.47 12.61
CA LEU A 141 -17.64 -25.26 13.42
C LEU A 141 -16.66 -25.18 14.60
N ALA A 142 -16.39 -26.29 15.27
CA ALA A 142 -15.48 -26.34 16.42
C ALA A 142 -14.02 -26.00 16.08
N GLU A 143 -13.61 -26.13 14.81
CA GLU A 143 -12.27 -25.79 14.33
C GLU A 143 -12.13 -24.28 14.11
N HIS A 144 -13.18 -23.62 13.62
CA HIS A 144 -13.18 -22.19 13.29
C HIS A 144 -13.72 -21.29 14.40
N ALA A 145 -14.46 -21.85 15.37
CA ALA A 145 -15.04 -21.12 16.50
C ALA A 145 -14.45 -21.51 17.85
N ARG A 146 -14.52 -20.58 18.80
CA ARG A 146 -14.29 -20.81 20.23
C ARG A 146 -15.62 -20.70 20.97
N LEU A 147 -15.81 -21.57 21.94
CA LEU A 147 -16.99 -21.50 22.81
C LEU A 147 -16.78 -20.40 23.84
N VAL A 148 -17.73 -19.48 23.95
CA VAL A 148 -17.75 -18.41 24.96
C VAL A 148 -18.43 -18.93 26.23
N SER A 149 -19.53 -19.66 26.09
CA SER A 149 -20.26 -20.27 27.21
C SER A 149 -21.06 -21.50 26.77
N GLY A 150 -21.37 -22.41 27.71
CA GLY A 150 -22.22 -23.59 27.47
C GLY A 150 -21.47 -24.79 26.88
N SER A 151 -22.11 -25.53 25.97
CA SER A 151 -21.56 -26.68 25.24
C SER A 151 -21.99 -26.69 23.76
N TRP A 152 -21.19 -27.33 22.91
CA TRP A 152 -21.58 -27.66 21.53
C TRP A 152 -22.87 -28.50 21.49
N PRO A 153 -23.68 -28.41 20.43
CA PRO A 153 -24.97 -29.10 20.37
C PRO A 153 -24.76 -30.62 20.26
N ALA A 154 -25.52 -31.39 21.04
CA ALA A 154 -25.51 -32.85 20.97
C ALA A 154 -26.75 -33.37 20.20
N PRO A 155 -26.59 -34.34 19.28
CA PRO A 155 -27.70 -34.85 18.47
C PRO A 155 -28.69 -35.71 19.28
N GLY A 156 -29.95 -35.75 18.83
CA GLY A 156 -30.94 -36.75 19.28
C GLY A 156 -31.67 -36.42 20.59
N GLY A 157 -31.61 -35.17 21.06
CA GLY A 157 -32.44 -34.68 22.16
C GLY A 157 -33.93 -34.62 21.80
N GLN A 158 -34.83 -34.69 22.79
CA GLN A 158 -36.26 -34.44 22.57
C GLN A 158 -36.54 -33.02 22.06
N VAL A 159 -35.74 -32.05 22.51
CA VAL A 159 -35.67 -30.69 21.98
C VAL A 159 -34.27 -30.55 21.37
N PRO A 160 -34.15 -30.22 20.07
CA PRO A 160 -32.84 -30.03 19.44
C PRO A 160 -32.04 -28.93 20.13
N GLN A 161 -30.75 -29.16 20.29
CA GLN A 161 -29.83 -28.19 20.86
C GLN A 161 -29.25 -27.29 19.77
N THR A 162 -29.13 -26.00 20.05
CA THR A 162 -28.50 -25.03 19.16
C THR A 162 -27.42 -24.23 19.87
N VAL A 163 -26.34 -23.90 19.16
CA VAL A 163 -25.38 -22.87 19.59
C VAL A 163 -25.59 -21.60 18.79
N VAL A 164 -25.45 -20.45 19.46
CA VAL A 164 -25.74 -19.14 18.87
C VAL A 164 -24.46 -18.31 18.79
N GLY A 165 -24.28 -17.55 17.71
CA GLY A 165 -23.20 -16.57 17.60
C GLY A 165 -23.29 -15.50 18.68
N GLU A 166 -22.15 -15.03 19.19
CA GLU A 166 -22.06 -14.07 20.31
C GLU A 166 -22.89 -12.80 20.09
N ALA A 167 -22.79 -12.19 18.91
CA ALA A 167 -23.53 -10.98 18.57
C ALA A 167 -25.06 -11.21 18.54
N ALA A 168 -25.52 -12.29 17.91
CA ALA A 168 -26.94 -12.66 17.89
C ALA A 168 -27.46 -13.03 19.27
N ALA A 169 -26.67 -13.73 20.09
CA ALA A 169 -27.05 -14.08 21.46
C ALA A 169 -27.24 -12.82 22.31
N HIS A 170 -26.38 -11.80 22.11
CA HIS A 170 -26.53 -10.50 22.77
C HIS A 170 -27.79 -9.77 22.29
N ALA A 171 -27.97 -9.60 20.98
CA ALA A 171 -29.13 -8.91 20.41
C ALA A 171 -30.47 -9.55 20.79
N LEU A 172 -30.54 -10.88 20.79
CA LEU A 172 -31.76 -11.63 21.10
C LEU A 172 -31.93 -11.93 22.60
N GLY A 173 -31.01 -11.50 23.47
CA GLY A 173 -31.05 -11.78 24.91
C GLY A 173 -30.93 -13.27 25.27
N LEU A 174 -30.31 -14.09 24.42
CA LEU A 174 -30.22 -15.54 24.58
C LEU A 174 -29.04 -15.96 25.47
N ARG A 175 -29.26 -16.97 26.31
CA ARG A 175 -28.23 -17.58 27.18
C ARG A 175 -28.29 -19.10 27.08
N PRO A 176 -27.22 -19.82 27.46
CA PRO A 176 -27.31 -21.27 27.60
C PRO A 176 -28.48 -21.67 28.52
N GLY A 177 -29.35 -22.56 28.04
CA GLY A 177 -30.61 -22.97 28.66
C GLY A 177 -31.86 -22.22 28.17
N SER A 178 -31.73 -21.15 27.38
CA SER A 178 -32.86 -20.45 26.77
C SER A 178 -33.59 -21.37 25.78
N ARG A 179 -34.93 -21.37 25.82
CA ARG A 179 -35.76 -22.07 24.83
C ARG A 179 -36.33 -21.08 23.83
N VAL A 180 -36.07 -21.31 22.56
CA VAL A 180 -36.44 -20.43 21.47
C VAL A 180 -37.50 -21.12 20.63
N SER A 181 -38.67 -20.50 20.51
CA SER A 181 -39.76 -20.97 19.64
C SER A 181 -39.70 -20.22 18.32
N MET A 182 -39.80 -20.96 17.22
CA MET A 182 -39.77 -20.42 15.87
C MET A 182 -40.91 -21.00 15.06
N THR A 183 -41.58 -20.15 14.28
CA THR A 183 -42.67 -20.58 13.40
C THR A 183 -42.25 -20.42 11.95
N ASN A 184 -42.43 -21.47 11.16
CA ASN A 184 -42.18 -21.41 9.72
C ASN A 184 -43.35 -20.73 9.00
N GLY A 185 -43.06 -19.68 8.22
CA GLY A 185 -44.05 -18.89 7.50
C GLY A 185 -44.82 -19.66 6.42
N ILE A 186 -44.23 -20.74 5.88
CA ILE A 186 -44.78 -21.55 4.79
C ILE A 186 -45.52 -22.77 5.35
N THR A 187 -44.86 -23.59 6.17
CA THR A 187 -45.47 -24.82 6.72
C THR A 187 -46.40 -24.55 7.90
N LYS A 188 -46.36 -23.33 8.46
CA LYS A 188 -47.09 -22.93 9.69
C LYS A 188 -46.77 -23.79 10.92
N LYS A 189 -45.70 -24.59 10.86
CA LYS A 189 -45.24 -25.42 11.97
C LYS A 189 -44.39 -24.58 12.92
N THR A 190 -44.71 -24.67 14.21
CA THR A 190 -43.88 -24.11 15.29
C THR A 190 -42.95 -25.19 15.82
N GLN A 191 -41.67 -24.86 15.91
CA GLN A 191 -40.60 -25.75 16.39
C GLN A 191 -39.80 -25.02 17.46
N GLN A 192 -39.30 -25.77 18.44
CA GLN A 192 -38.56 -25.23 19.57
C GLN A 192 -37.13 -25.78 19.58
N VAL A 193 -36.17 -24.94 19.92
CA VAL A 193 -34.76 -25.29 20.14
C VAL A 193 -34.30 -24.83 21.52
N GLU A 194 -33.35 -25.54 22.10
CA GLU A 194 -32.70 -25.15 23.36
C GLU A 194 -31.28 -24.64 23.08
N VAL A 195 -30.95 -23.45 23.56
CA VAL A 195 -29.61 -22.87 23.40
C VAL A 195 -28.64 -23.63 24.31
N SER A 196 -27.76 -24.46 23.76
CA SER A 196 -26.76 -25.21 24.54
C SER A 196 -25.50 -24.38 24.83
N GLY A 197 -25.19 -23.39 23.99
CA GLY A 197 -23.99 -22.56 24.14
C GLY A 197 -23.95 -21.33 23.25
N VAL A 198 -22.99 -20.45 23.53
CA VAL A 198 -22.69 -19.25 22.73
C VAL A 198 -21.26 -19.35 22.23
N PHE A 199 -21.04 -19.08 20.95
CA PHE A 199 -19.73 -19.17 20.31
C PHE A 199 -19.30 -17.85 19.65
N ALA A 200 -18.00 -17.68 19.50
CA ALA A 200 -17.38 -16.58 18.78
C ALA A 200 -16.38 -17.12 17.74
N ALA A 201 -16.21 -16.40 16.63
CA ALA A 201 -15.19 -16.73 15.64
C ALA A 201 -13.78 -16.69 16.26
N ARG A 202 -12.91 -17.65 15.92
CA ARG A 202 -11.48 -17.56 16.26
C ARG A 202 -10.78 -16.50 15.42
N SER A 203 -11.13 -16.44 14.14
CA SER A 203 -10.67 -15.45 13.17
C SER A 203 -11.86 -14.98 12.34
N PRO A 204 -12.31 -13.72 12.48
CA PRO A 204 -13.42 -13.17 11.69
C PRO A 204 -13.11 -13.11 10.18
N GLN A 205 -11.83 -13.04 9.80
CA GLN A 205 -11.37 -12.97 8.41
C GLN A 205 -11.14 -14.35 7.78
N ASP A 206 -11.60 -15.42 8.43
CA ASP A 206 -11.58 -16.76 7.86
C ASP A 206 -12.64 -16.88 6.75
N PRO A 207 -12.28 -17.31 5.52
CA PRO A 207 -13.27 -17.54 4.47
C PRO A 207 -14.39 -18.50 4.84
N TYR A 208 -14.20 -19.36 5.84
CA TYR A 208 -15.26 -20.17 6.44
C TYR A 208 -16.53 -19.36 6.77
N TRP A 209 -16.39 -18.13 7.28
CA TRP A 209 -17.51 -17.29 7.69
C TRP A 209 -18.32 -16.69 6.55
N LEU A 210 -17.91 -16.90 5.30
CA LEU A 210 -18.75 -16.62 4.14
C LEU A 210 -20.02 -17.49 4.12
N LEU A 211 -20.03 -18.62 4.86
CA LEU A 211 -21.22 -19.44 5.09
C LEU A 211 -22.20 -18.80 6.09
N ALA A 212 -21.77 -17.86 6.93
CA ALA A 212 -22.61 -17.24 7.96
C ALA A 212 -22.26 -15.74 8.10
N PRO A 213 -22.58 -14.91 7.08
CA PRO A 213 -22.23 -13.49 7.08
C PRO A 213 -22.84 -12.72 8.26
N GLU A 214 -23.99 -13.16 8.78
CA GLU A 214 -24.64 -12.58 9.96
C GLU A 214 -23.87 -12.78 11.27
N LEU A 215 -22.81 -13.59 11.32
CA LEU A 215 -22.05 -13.81 12.56
C LEU A 215 -21.41 -12.54 13.12
N ALA A 216 -20.99 -11.62 12.23
CA ALA A 216 -20.29 -10.40 12.63
C ALA A 216 -21.16 -9.50 13.52
N ASP A 217 -22.37 -9.21 13.06
CA ASP A 217 -23.28 -8.24 13.70
C ASP A 217 -24.47 -8.92 14.40
N GLY A 218 -24.59 -10.25 14.28
CA GLY A 218 -25.71 -11.04 14.79
C GLY A 218 -26.98 -10.97 13.94
N VAL A 219 -26.93 -10.22 12.84
CA VAL A 219 -28.03 -9.98 11.90
C VAL A 219 -27.48 -9.97 10.47
N GLU A 220 -28.30 -10.46 9.53
CA GLU A 220 -27.98 -10.43 8.11
C GLU A 220 -27.82 -8.98 7.63
N PRO A 221 -26.72 -8.63 6.92
CA PRO A 221 -26.53 -7.28 6.39
C PRO A 221 -27.72 -6.86 5.53
N GLY A 222 -28.38 -5.78 5.94
CA GLY A 222 -29.52 -5.15 5.25
C GLY A 222 -30.86 -5.80 5.58
N GLY A 223 -30.88 -6.76 6.50
CA GLY A 223 -32.06 -7.57 6.80
C GLY A 223 -32.50 -7.51 8.25
N HIS A 224 -33.55 -8.27 8.53
CA HIS A 224 -34.13 -8.48 9.86
C HIS A 224 -33.99 -9.95 10.30
N THR A 225 -32.99 -10.64 9.75
CA THR A 225 -32.74 -12.06 9.98
C THR A 225 -31.59 -12.22 10.96
N TYR A 226 -31.86 -12.70 12.17
CA TYR A 226 -30.86 -12.85 13.22
C TYR A 226 -30.30 -14.27 13.27
N GLY A 227 -29.00 -14.38 13.52
CA GLY A 227 -28.27 -15.65 13.59
C GLY A 227 -26.75 -15.47 13.61
N PRO A 228 -25.96 -16.53 13.42
CA PRO A 228 -26.39 -17.89 13.11
C PRO A 228 -26.86 -18.64 14.36
N LEU A 229 -27.96 -19.39 14.24
CA LEU A 229 -28.36 -20.45 15.18
C LEU A 229 -27.98 -21.79 14.56
N VAL A 230 -26.96 -22.43 15.11
CA VAL A 230 -26.37 -23.64 14.53
C VAL A 230 -26.87 -24.88 15.25
N LEU A 231 -27.46 -25.81 14.51
CA LEU A 231 -27.89 -27.13 14.97
C LEU A 231 -26.84 -28.20 14.63
N ASP A 232 -26.91 -29.34 15.30
CA ASP A 232 -26.22 -30.55 14.81
C ASP A 232 -26.80 -30.96 13.45
N ARG A 233 -25.93 -31.44 12.55
CA ARG A 233 -26.30 -31.84 11.19
C ARG A 233 -27.42 -32.88 11.17
N ALA A 234 -27.39 -33.86 12.06
CA ALA A 234 -28.40 -34.92 12.13
C ALA A 234 -29.77 -34.35 12.53
N ASP A 235 -29.80 -33.44 13.51
CA ASP A 235 -31.02 -32.79 13.97
C ASP A 235 -31.57 -31.80 12.92
N PHE A 236 -30.68 -31.13 12.17
CA PHE A 236 -31.07 -30.27 11.06
C PHE A 236 -31.83 -31.03 9.97
N PHE A 237 -31.27 -32.15 9.48
CA PHE A 237 -31.95 -32.95 8.46
C PHE A 237 -33.17 -33.70 8.99
N ALA A 238 -33.25 -33.98 10.30
CA ALA A 238 -34.40 -34.64 10.91
C ALA A 238 -35.67 -33.78 10.97
N GLY A 239 -35.59 -32.46 10.77
CA GLY A 239 -36.79 -31.62 10.83
C GLY A 239 -36.67 -30.13 10.51
N TRP A 240 -35.53 -29.66 10.00
CA TRP A 240 -35.26 -28.23 9.74
C TRP A 240 -34.82 -27.95 8.29
N SER A 241 -34.61 -28.97 7.45
CA SER A 241 -34.12 -28.84 6.07
C SER A 241 -35.16 -28.41 5.03
N TYR A 242 -36.40 -28.09 5.43
CA TYR A 242 -37.49 -27.74 4.51
C TYR A 242 -37.24 -26.44 3.73
N LEU A 243 -37.41 -26.49 2.40
CA LEU A 243 -37.25 -25.35 1.48
C LEU A 243 -35.91 -24.61 1.67
N GLY A 244 -34.90 -25.34 2.13
CA GLY A 244 -33.59 -24.82 2.42
C GLY A 244 -32.70 -24.72 1.18
N SER A 245 -31.56 -24.06 1.37
CA SER A 245 -30.43 -24.11 0.44
C SER A 245 -29.24 -24.73 1.15
N SER A 246 -28.32 -25.31 0.40
CA SER A 246 -27.01 -25.73 0.90
C SER A 246 -25.95 -24.81 0.32
N GLY A 247 -24.98 -24.46 1.15
CA GLY A 247 -23.84 -23.62 0.77
C GLY A 247 -22.55 -24.38 0.99
N TRP A 248 -21.59 -24.15 0.10
CA TRP A 248 -20.23 -24.65 0.20
C TRP A 248 -19.25 -23.52 -0.01
N VAL A 249 -18.18 -23.56 0.76
CA VAL A 249 -17.04 -22.67 0.60
C VAL A 249 -15.82 -23.53 0.34
N ALA A 250 -15.28 -23.41 -0.88
CA ALA A 250 -14.02 -24.01 -1.27
C ALA A 250 -12.90 -22.97 -1.18
N THR A 251 -11.80 -23.33 -0.53
CA THR A 251 -10.63 -22.46 -0.29
C THR A 251 -9.39 -23.09 -0.94
N PRO A 252 -9.12 -22.76 -2.22
CA PRO A 252 -7.90 -23.21 -2.87
C PRO A 252 -6.66 -22.54 -2.26
N ASP A 253 -5.63 -23.33 -1.91
CA ASP A 253 -4.36 -22.78 -1.40
C ASP A 253 -3.48 -22.27 -2.53
N LEU A 254 -3.63 -20.98 -2.85
CA LEU A 254 -2.77 -20.28 -3.81
C LEU A 254 -1.50 -19.69 -3.19
N SER A 255 -1.23 -19.94 -1.90
CA SER A 255 -0.11 -19.32 -1.19
C SER A 255 1.25 -19.71 -1.77
N ARG A 256 1.36 -20.90 -2.38
CA ARG A 256 2.56 -21.39 -3.07
C ARG A 256 2.41 -21.56 -4.58
N ALA A 257 1.24 -21.25 -5.16
CA ALA A 257 0.97 -21.46 -6.58
C ALA A 257 1.91 -20.62 -7.46
N GLU A 258 2.51 -21.19 -8.51
CA GLU A 258 3.41 -20.49 -9.44
C GLU A 258 2.98 -20.65 -10.89
N GLY A 259 3.02 -19.56 -11.68
CA GLY A 259 2.96 -19.57 -13.15
C GLY A 259 1.88 -20.48 -13.76
N ALA A 260 2.23 -21.74 -14.01
CA ALA A 260 1.30 -22.76 -14.49
C ALA A 260 0.14 -23.02 -13.52
N ASP A 261 0.38 -23.03 -12.20
CA ASP A 261 -0.66 -23.25 -11.19
C ASP A 261 -1.66 -22.09 -11.17
N LEU A 262 -1.18 -20.85 -11.31
CA LEU A 262 -2.04 -19.66 -11.40
C LEU A 262 -2.84 -19.65 -12.70
N ALA A 263 -2.22 -20.03 -13.82
CA ALA A 263 -2.92 -20.17 -15.09
C ALA A 263 -3.99 -21.28 -15.05
N ALA A 264 -3.69 -22.41 -14.38
CA ALA A 264 -4.63 -23.49 -14.15
C ALA A 264 -5.79 -23.04 -13.25
N ALA A 265 -5.50 -22.35 -12.14
CA ALA A 265 -6.51 -21.80 -11.25
C ALA A 265 -7.41 -20.78 -11.97
N ARG A 266 -6.84 -19.94 -12.85
CA ARG A 266 -7.61 -18.98 -13.66
C ARG A 266 -8.52 -19.68 -14.67
N ALA A 267 -8.00 -20.70 -15.35
CA ALA A 267 -8.79 -21.50 -16.28
C ALA A 267 -9.93 -22.23 -15.55
N ALA A 268 -9.65 -22.81 -14.38
CA ALA A 268 -10.65 -23.46 -13.54
C ALA A 268 -11.72 -22.46 -13.05
N ALA A 269 -11.31 -21.27 -12.61
CA ALA A 269 -12.22 -20.22 -12.17
C ALA A 269 -13.17 -19.77 -13.30
N GLY A 270 -12.66 -19.66 -14.54
CA GLY A 270 -13.47 -19.35 -15.73
C GLY A 270 -14.48 -20.44 -16.13
N THR A 271 -14.42 -21.64 -15.54
CA THR A 271 -15.38 -22.75 -15.77
C THR A 271 -16.32 -22.99 -14.58
N LEU A 272 -16.30 -22.11 -13.56
CA LEU A 272 -17.09 -22.31 -12.34
C LEU A 272 -18.60 -22.24 -12.57
N ASP A 273 -19.05 -21.46 -13.55
CA ASP A 273 -20.46 -21.35 -13.91
C ASP A 273 -21.03 -22.68 -14.45
N GLU A 274 -20.18 -23.57 -14.93
CA GLU A 274 -20.56 -24.90 -15.43
C GLU A 274 -20.77 -25.92 -14.28
N VAL A 275 -20.21 -25.67 -13.09
CA VAL A 275 -20.25 -26.62 -11.96
C VAL A 275 -21.68 -26.93 -11.49
N PRO A 276 -22.59 -25.94 -11.32
CA PRO A 276 -23.98 -26.24 -11.03
C PRO A 276 -24.67 -27.06 -12.13
N GLU A 277 -24.33 -26.84 -13.41
CA GLU A 277 -24.89 -27.58 -14.54
C GLU A 277 -24.43 -29.05 -14.56
N GLU A 278 -23.14 -29.31 -14.32
CA GLU A 278 -22.56 -30.66 -14.19
C GLU A 278 -23.26 -31.49 -13.10
N LEU A 279 -23.73 -30.82 -12.04
CA LEU A 279 -24.41 -31.43 -10.90
C LEU A 279 -25.94 -31.50 -11.06
N GLY A 280 -26.49 -30.99 -12.18
CA GLY A 280 -27.92 -31.02 -12.49
C GLY A 280 -28.75 -29.88 -11.87
N PHE A 281 -28.13 -28.73 -11.58
CA PHE A 281 -28.74 -27.54 -10.97
C PHE A 281 -28.72 -26.28 -11.87
N SER A 282 -28.72 -26.44 -13.19
CA SER A 282 -28.50 -25.35 -14.17
C SER A 282 -29.34 -24.08 -13.99
N GLU A 283 -30.60 -24.20 -13.54
CA GLU A 283 -31.50 -23.03 -13.39
C GLU A 283 -31.51 -22.38 -12.00
N THR A 284 -30.96 -23.05 -10.98
CA THR A 284 -31.16 -22.65 -9.57
C THR A 284 -29.90 -22.67 -8.71
N GLY A 285 -28.83 -23.32 -9.18
CA GLY A 285 -27.54 -23.29 -8.52
C GLY A 285 -26.72 -22.07 -8.92
N GLN A 286 -25.95 -21.53 -7.97
CA GLN A 286 -25.05 -20.41 -8.21
C GLN A 286 -23.65 -20.76 -7.69
N ALA A 287 -22.64 -20.50 -8.51
CA ALA A 287 -21.25 -20.49 -8.09
C ALA A 287 -20.72 -19.06 -8.27
N SER A 288 -20.01 -18.53 -7.29
CA SER A 288 -19.42 -17.20 -7.37
C SER A 288 -18.03 -17.18 -6.77
N THR A 289 -17.16 -16.38 -7.35
CA THR A 289 -15.77 -16.23 -6.92
C THR A 289 -15.26 -14.83 -7.26
N GLN A 290 -14.24 -14.38 -6.53
CA GLN A 290 -13.41 -13.25 -6.93
C GLN A 290 -11.92 -13.67 -7.02
N LEU A 291 -11.66 -14.96 -7.23
CA LEU A 291 -10.33 -15.55 -7.26
C LEU A 291 -9.45 -14.93 -8.35
N GLU A 292 -10.03 -14.47 -9.46
CA GLU A 292 -9.31 -13.77 -10.52
C GLU A 292 -8.64 -12.49 -10.02
N ARG A 293 -9.30 -11.75 -9.12
CA ARG A 293 -8.70 -10.55 -8.49
C ARG A 293 -7.51 -10.92 -7.61
N LEU A 294 -7.59 -12.04 -6.89
CA LEU A 294 -6.46 -12.56 -6.13
C LEU A 294 -5.31 -12.99 -7.05
N ILE A 295 -5.61 -13.69 -8.14
CA ILE A 295 -4.60 -14.11 -9.13
C ILE A 295 -3.91 -12.89 -9.73
N ASP A 296 -4.67 -11.88 -10.14
CA ASP A 296 -4.14 -10.62 -10.67
C ASP A 296 -3.24 -9.91 -9.65
N ARG A 297 -3.68 -9.85 -8.39
CA ARG A 297 -2.89 -9.30 -7.28
C ARG A 297 -1.57 -10.06 -7.07
N ILE A 298 -1.59 -11.40 -7.11
CA ILE A 298 -0.38 -12.22 -6.97
C ILE A 298 0.54 -12.01 -8.17
N GLU A 299 0.04 -12.04 -9.40
CA GLU A 299 0.85 -11.86 -10.62
C GLU A 299 1.49 -10.47 -10.66
N GLN A 300 0.72 -9.42 -10.37
CA GLN A 300 1.22 -8.04 -10.27
C GLN A 300 2.32 -7.94 -9.21
N ALA A 301 2.06 -8.42 -8.00
CA ALA A 301 3.02 -8.35 -6.90
C ALA A 301 4.32 -9.10 -7.23
N ARG A 302 4.25 -10.25 -7.91
CA ARG A 302 5.43 -10.98 -8.38
C ARG A 302 6.20 -10.26 -9.48
N LEU A 303 5.51 -9.62 -10.41
CA LEU A 303 6.14 -8.81 -11.47
C LEU A 303 6.90 -7.62 -10.88
N VAL A 304 6.30 -6.93 -9.90
CA VAL A 304 6.95 -5.85 -9.14
C VAL A 304 8.18 -6.38 -8.42
N GLY A 305 8.03 -7.48 -7.66
CA GLY A 305 9.14 -8.09 -6.93
C GLY A 305 10.32 -8.45 -7.83
N ARG A 306 10.09 -8.94 -9.06
CA ARG A 306 11.16 -9.21 -10.03
C ARG A 306 11.80 -7.93 -10.58
N SER A 307 11.01 -6.89 -10.82
CA SER A 307 11.47 -5.61 -11.37
C SER A 307 12.35 -4.86 -10.37
N ASP A 308 11.90 -4.76 -9.12
CA ASP A 308 12.60 -4.01 -8.06
C ASP A 308 13.98 -4.60 -7.73
N MET A 309 14.13 -5.91 -7.89
CA MET A 309 15.38 -6.65 -7.63
C MET A 309 16.38 -6.54 -8.79
N LEU A 310 15.95 -6.08 -9.97
CA LEU A 310 16.81 -6.01 -11.15
C LEU A 310 17.86 -4.90 -11.02
N THR A 311 17.48 -3.76 -10.42
CA THR A 311 18.39 -2.64 -10.17
C THR A 311 19.62 -3.05 -9.35
N PRO A 312 19.49 -3.61 -8.13
CA PRO A 312 20.65 -4.05 -7.36
C PRO A 312 21.46 -5.15 -8.06
N LEU A 313 20.82 -6.07 -8.80
CA LEU A 313 21.51 -7.09 -9.58
C LEU A 313 22.40 -6.48 -10.68
N LEU A 314 21.88 -5.51 -11.43
CA LEU A 314 22.63 -4.78 -12.46
C LEU A 314 23.77 -3.96 -11.87
N LEU A 315 23.56 -3.29 -10.73
CA LEU A 315 24.62 -2.54 -10.05
C LEU A 315 25.80 -3.45 -9.69
N ILE A 316 25.53 -4.63 -9.14
CA ILE A 316 26.56 -5.63 -8.79
C ILE A 316 27.22 -6.18 -10.06
N ALA A 317 26.45 -6.51 -11.10
CA ALA A 317 26.98 -7.04 -12.35
C ALA A 317 27.92 -6.04 -13.05
N ILE A 318 27.53 -4.76 -13.11
CA ILE A 318 28.34 -3.69 -13.70
C ILE A 318 29.61 -3.47 -12.88
N LEU A 319 29.49 -3.35 -11.56
CA LEU A 319 30.63 -3.10 -10.69
C LEU A 319 31.62 -4.29 -10.66
N GLY A 320 31.11 -5.51 -10.54
CA GLY A 320 31.90 -6.75 -10.58
C GLY A 320 32.58 -6.95 -11.93
N GLY A 321 31.85 -6.74 -13.03
CA GLY A 321 32.38 -6.77 -14.39
C GLY A 321 33.49 -5.74 -14.60
N TYR A 322 33.30 -4.51 -14.12
CA TYR A 322 34.31 -3.46 -14.18
C TYR A 322 35.55 -3.79 -13.35
N ALA A 323 35.37 -4.26 -12.12
CA ALA A 323 36.47 -4.69 -11.25
C ALA A 323 37.29 -5.80 -11.93
N LEU A 324 36.64 -6.83 -12.48
CA LEU A 324 37.33 -7.91 -13.19
C LEU A 324 38.04 -7.43 -14.46
N MET A 325 37.42 -6.53 -15.23
CA MET A 325 38.06 -5.94 -16.40
C MET A 325 39.31 -5.13 -16.00
N LEU A 326 39.26 -4.38 -14.90
CA LEU A 326 40.41 -3.68 -14.35
C LEU A 326 41.52 -4.66 -13.93
N LEU A 327 41.20 -5.70 -13.16
CA LEU A 327 42.17 -6.70 -12.76
C LEU A 327 42.78 -7.44 -13.96
N ALA A 328 41.97 -7.79 -14.96
CA ALA A 328 42.42 -8.43 -16.20
C ALA A 328 43.32 -7.50 -17.02
N SER A 329 43.03 -6.19 -17.05
CA SER A 329 43.89 -5.21 -17.70
C SER A 329 45.27 -5.12 -17.04
N LEU A 330 45.32 -5.13 -15.70
CA LEU A 330 46.56 -5.12 -14.92
C LEU A 330 47.35 -6.43 -15.08
N LEU A 331 46.66 -7.58 -15.16
CA LEU A 331 47.27 -8.87 -15.46
C LEU A 331 47.88 -8.89 -16.86
N THR A 332 47.18 -8.36 -17.86
CA THR A 332 47.65 -8.28 -19.25
C THR A 332 48.87 -7.36 -19.34
N GLU A 333 48.83 -6.22 -18.67
CA GLU A 333 49.93 -5.25 -18.61
C GLU A 333 51.19 -5.84 -17.96
N GLY A 334 51.03 -6.55 -16.84
CA GLY A 334 52.13 -7.24 -16.17
C GLY A 334 52.76 -8.38 -16.98
N ARG A 335 52.10 -8.85 -18.04
CA ARG A 335 52.53 -9.99 -18.88
C ARG A 335 52.97 -9.58 -20.28
N ARG A 336 52.98 -8.29 -20.60
CA ARG A 336 53.33 -7.77 -21.93
C ARG A 336 54.64 -8.33 -22.47
N ALA A 337 55.68 -8.37 -21.64
CA ALA A 337 57.00 -8.88 -22.03
C ALA A 337 56.97 -10.38 -22.41
N GLU A 338 56.20 -11.19 -21.67
CA GLU A 338 56.04 -12.62 -21.96
C GLU A 338 55.21 -12.85 -23.23
N THR A 339 54.10 -12.13 -23.40
CA THR A 339 53.27 -12.22 -24.61
C THR A 339 54.02 -11.77 -25.86
N ALA A 340 54.90 -10.77 -25.74
CA ALA A 340 55.76 -10.31 -26.82
C ALA A 340 56.78 -11.39 -27.23
N LEU A 341 57.39 -12.07 -26.26
CA LEU A 341 58.32 -13.19 -26.50
C LEU A 341 57.62 -14.39 -27.16
N LEU A 342 56.41 -14.74 -26.74
CA LEU A 342 55.62 -15.83 -27.34
C LEU A 342 55.26 -15.51 -28.80
N ARG A 343 54.93 -14.24 -29.11
CA ARG A 343 54.73 -13.80 -30.49
C ARG A 343 55.99 -13.82 -31.32
N ALA A 344 57.12 -13.40 -30.77
CA ALA A 344 58.41 -13.47 -31.46
C ALA A 344 58.80 -14.91 -31.81
N ARG A 345 58.28 -15.89 -31.05
CA ARG A 345 58.41 -17.33 -31.31
C ARG A 345 57.31 -17.91 -32.21
N GLY A 346 56.48 -17.06 -32.85
CA GLY A 346 55.47 -17.48 -33.83
C GLY A 346 54.07 -17.78 -33.29
N ALA A 347 53.76 -17.51 -32.02
CA ALA A 347 52.43 -17.77 -31.46
C ALA A 347 51.33 -16.88 -32.10
N SER A 348 50.23 -17.49 -32.53
CA SER A 348 49.11 -16.79 -33.17
C SER A 348 48.21 -16.05 -32.17
N ARG A 349 47.41 -15.09 -32.64
CA ARG A 349 46.41 -14.37 -31.81
C ARG A 349 45.41 -15.32 -31.13
N VAL A 350 44.97 -16.34 -31.85
CA VAL A 350 44.02 -17.36 -31.36
C VAL A 350 44.66 -18.20 -30.26
N GLN A 351 45.94 -18.59 -30.41
CA GLN A 351 46.67 -19.34 -29.38
C GLN A 351 46.86 -18.53 -28.09
N LEU A 352 47.15 -17.24 -28.21
CA LEU A 352 47.26 -16.32 -27.06
C LEU A 352 45.89 -16.07 -26.39
N GLY A 353 44.83 -15.90 -27.19
CA GLY A 353 43.47 -15.79 -26.71
C GLY A 353 42.99 -17.06 -25.98
N GLY A 354 43.30 -18.25 -26.52
CA GLY A 354 42.99 -19.53 -25.89
C GLY A 354 43.73 -19.75 -24.56
N LEU A 355 44.96 -19.25 -24.43
CA LEU A 355 45.67 -19.24 -23.15
C LEU A 355 45.01 -18.32 -22.11
N ALA A 356 44.56 -17.12 -22.53
CA ALA A 356 43.83 -16.20 -21.67
C ALA A 356 42.46 -16.78 -21.26
N ALA A 357 41.76 -17.46 -22.18
CA ALA A 357 40.48 -18.10 -21.92
C ALA A 357 40.60 -19.21 -20.87
N ARG A 358 41.61 -20.09 -21.00
CA ARG A 358 41.87 -21.15 -20.01
C ARG A 358 42.18 -20.60 -18.63
N GLU A 359 42.91 -19.50 -18.56
CA GLU A 359 43.23 -18.86 -17.29
C GLU A 359 42.02 -18.17 -16.67
N ALA A 360 41.24 -17.43 -17.47
CA ALA A 360 39.98 -16.85 -17.02
C ALA A 360 39.01 -17.94 -16.53
N LEU A 361 38.94 -19.09 -17.21
CA LEU A 361 38.15 -20.24 -16.78
C LEU A 361 38.64 -20.79 -15.44
N LEU A 362 39.95 -20.93 -15.23
CA LEU A 362 40.52 -21.39 -13.96
C LEU A 362 40.25 -20.42 -12.79
N ILE A 363 40.08 -19.13 -13.08
CA ILE A 363 39.77 -18.10 -12.08
C ILE A 363 38.27 -18.05 -11.78
N ALA A 364 37.42 -18.16 -12.81
CA ALA A 364 35.97 -18.08 -12.67
C ALA A 364 35.33 -19.40 -12.19
N ALA A 365 35.90 -20.57 -12.52
CA ALA A 365 35.33 -21.86 -12.16
C ALA A 365 35.18 -22.08 -10.64
N PRO A 366 36.16 -21.75 -9.78
CA PRO A 366 35.95 -21.80 -8.33
C PRO A 366 34.81 -20.91 -7.87
N GLY A 367 34.64 -19.73 -8.47
CA GLY A 367 33.52 -18.83 -8.18
C GLY A 367 32.17 -19.47 -8.53
N ALA A 368 32.05 -20.02 -9.74
CA ALA A 368 30.84 -20.70 -10.20
C ALA A 368 30.49 -21.96 -9.39
N LEU A 369 31.51 -22.70 -8.92
CA LEU A 369 31.31 -23.90 -8.11
C LEU A 369 31.00 -23.58 -6.64
N LEU A 370 31.70 -22.63 -6.04
CA LEU A 370 31.55 -22.31 -4.61
C LEU A 370 30.35 -21.42 -4.33
N ALA A 371 29.93 -20.55 -5.27
CA ALA A 371 28.84 -19.62 -5.03
C ALA A 371 27.53 -20.32 -4.57
N PRO A 372 27.00 -21.35 -5.26
CA PRO A 372 25.79 -22.03 -4.78
C PRO A 372 25.93 -22.65 -3.38
N LEU A 373 27.14 -23.10 -3.00
CA LEU A 373 27.42 -23.68 -1.68
C LEU A 373 27.57 -22.61 -0.59
N LEU A 374 28.06 -21.42 -0.94
CA LEU A 374 28.28 -20.31 -0.01
C LEU A 374 27.02 -19.50 0.25
N VAL A 375 26.05 -19.50 -0.66
CA VAL A 375 24.83 -18.69 -0.54
C VAL A 375 24.03 -19.07 0.71
N THR A 376 23.73 -20.35 0.94
CA THR A 376 22.96 -20.78 2.12
C THR A 376 23.55 -20.33 3.47
N PRO A 377 24.84 -20.58 3.79
CA PRO A 377 25.41 -20.13 5.05
C PRO A 377 25.51 -18.60 5.13
N LEU A 378 25.76 -17.91 4.02
CA LEU A 378 25.78 -16.44 4.00
C LEU A 378 24.40 -15.85 4.27
N LEU A 379 23.33 -16.41 3.70
CA LEU A 379 21.97 -15.99 3.97
C LEU A 379 21.59 -16.23 5.43
N LYS A 380 21.97 -17.37 6.03
CA LYS A 380 21.76 -17.63 7.48
C LYS A 380 22.50 -16.66 8.40
N VAL A 381 23.68 -16.19 7.99
CA VAL A 381 24.41 -15.15 8.73
C VAL A 381 23.73 -13.80 8.54
N ALA A 382 23.25 -13.53 7.32
CA ALA A 382 22.51 -12.31 7.01
C ALA A 382 21.22 -12.22 7.83
N GLU A 383 20.46 -13.29 8.00
CA GLU A 383 19.26 -13.35 8.86
C GLU A 383 19.50 -12.89 10.30
N ARG A 384 20.73 -13.00 10.82
CA ARG A 384 21.07 -12.60 12.19
C ARG A 384 21.39 -11.12 12.34
N LEU A 385 21.53 -10.38 11.24
CA LEU A 385 21.74 -8.94 11.29
C LEU A 385 20.44 -8.28 11.78
N PRO A 386 20.49 -7.33 12.74
CA PRO A 386 19.27 -6.71 13.29
C PRO A 386 18.43 -5.98 12.22
N ALA A 387 19.05 -5.52 11.13
CA ALA A 387 18.35 -4.95 9.97
C ALA A 387 17.59 -5.98 9.11
N LEU A 388 17.87 -7.28 9.27
CA LEU A 388 17.30 -8.39 8.50
C LEU A 388 16.44 -9.33 9.36
N ALA A 389 16.73 -9.43 10.66
CA ALA A 389 16.02 -10.29 11.61
C ALA A 389 14.57 -9.88 11.84
N GLY A 390 14.23 -8.59 11.64
CA GLY A 390 12.88 -8.06 11.89
C GLY A 390 11.81 -8.50 10.88
N ILE A 391 12.20 -9.01 9.71
CA ILE A 391 11.30 -9.20 8.56
C ILE A 391 10.74 -10.64 8.49
N GLY A 392 11.19 -11.55 9.36
CA GLY A 392 10.62 -12.90 9.49
C GLY A 392 10.75 -13.84 8.28
N VAL A 393 11.39 -13.39 7.19
CA VAL A 393 11.62 -14.21 5.98
C VAL A 393 12.71 -15.24 6.27
N ARG A 394 12.32 -16.52 6.33
CA ARG A 394 13.27 -17.64 6.29
C ARG A 394 13.85 -17.76 4.89
N LEU A 395 15.14 -17.51 4.77
CA LEU A 395 15.93 -17.63 3.55
C LEU A 395 16.41 -19.07 3.42
N GLU A 396 15.53 -19.94 2.95
CA GLU A 396 15.89 -21.31 2.58
C GLU A 396 16.69 -21.31 1.27
N GLY A 397 17.99 -21.00 1.37
CA GLY A 397 18.91 -21.16 0.24
C GLY A 397 19.14 -22.64 -0.07
N GLY A 398 18.61 -23.13 -1.17
CA GLY A 398 18.88 -24.47 -1.71
C GLY A 398 19.77 -24.44 -2.95
N VAL A 399 20.56 -25.50 -3.15
CA VAL A 399 21.25 -25.72 -4.44
C VAL A 399 20.22 -26.22 -5.45
N THR A 400 19.65 -25.30 -6.22
CA THR A 400 18.66 -25.60 -7.27
C THR A 400 19.28 -25.52 -8.67
N PRO A 401 18.68 -26.16 -9.70
CA PRO A 401 19.14 -26.04 -11.09
C PRO A 401 19.23 -24.58 -11.56
N LEU A 402 18.33 -23.71 -11.10
CA LEU A 402 18.34 -22.28 -11.36
C LEU A 402 19.61 -21.62 -10.79
N THR A 403 19.93 -21.86 -9.51
CA THR A 403 21.14 -21.28 -8.87
C THR A 403 22.43 -21.74 -9.55
N ILE A 404 22.49 -23.00 -10.00
CA ILE A 404 23.62 -23.54 -10.76
C ILE A 404 23.71 -22.84 -12.13
N GLY A 405 22.58 -22.69 -12.82
CA GLY A 405 22.51 -21.97 -14.10
C GLY A 405 22.96 -20.51 -13.99
N LEU A 406 22.52 -19.80 -12.95
CA LEU A 406 22.94 -18.44 -12.64
C LEU A 406 24.42 -18.35 -12.28
N ALA A 407 24.94 -19.28 -11.49
CA ALA A 407 26.36 -19.34 -11.16
C ALA A 407 27.23 -19.58 -12.40
N ALA A 408 26.77 -20.46 -13.31
CA ALA A 408 27.42 -20.70 -14.59
C ALA A 408 27.38 -19.46 -15.50
N ALA A 409 26.24 -18.78 -15.59
CA ALA A 409 26.10 -17.54 -16.37
C ALA A 409 26.97 -16.41 -15.82
N ALA A 410 26.98 -16.19 -14.51
CA ALA A 410 27.86 -15.21 -13.85
C ALA A 410 29.34 -15.58 -14.02
N GLY A 411 29.69 -16.87 -13.92
CA GLY A 411 31.02 -17.38 -14.21
C GLY A 411 31.45 -17.12 -15.65
N LEU A 412 30.56 -17.34 -16.63
CA LEU A 412 30.79 -17.02 -18.03
C LEU A 412 30.97 -15.51 -18.24
N GLY A 413 30.16 -14.68 -17.57
CA GLY A 413 30.32 -13.23 -17.53
C GLY A 413 31.70 -12.80 -17.01
N CYS A 414 32.19 -13.45 -15.95
CA CYS A 414 33.54 -13.23 -15.44
C CYS A 414 34.61 -13.59 -16.48
N VAL A 415 34.47 -14.74 -17.15
CA VAL A 415 35.39 -15.16 -18.23
C VAL A 415 35.41 -14.12 -19.36
N LEU A 416 34.25 -13.67 -19.82
CA LEU A 416 34.13 -12.65 -20.87
C LEU A 416 34.75 -11.31 -20.46
N ALA A 417 34.48 -10.84 -19.24
CA ALA A 417 35.06 -9.61 -18.70
C ALA A 417 36.60 -9.67 -18.64
N MET A 418 37.16 -10.83 -18.30
CA MET A 418 38.61 -11.04 -18.27
C MET A 418 39.24 -11.21 -19.67
N LEU A 419 38.47 -11.74 -20.64
CA LEU A 419 38.92 -11.92 -22.02
C LEU A 419 38.97 -10.62 -22.81
N LEU A 420 38.07 -9.67 -22.54
CA LEU A 420 37.94 -8.42 -23.30
C LEU A 420 39.27 -7.64 -23.43
N PRO A 421 40.04 -7.38 -22.35
CA PRO A 421 41.32 -6.70 -22.45
C PRO A 421 42.39 -7.50 -23.21
N ALA A 422 42.38 -8.83 -23.06
CA ALA A 422 43.36 -9.72 -23.70
C ALA A 422 43.19 -9.79 -25.22
N LEU A 423 41.95 -9.73 -25.71
CA LEU A 423 41.64 -9.72 -27.14
C LEU A 423 41.92 -8.36 -27.80
N ARG A 424 41.72 -7.26 -27.07
CA ARG A 424 42.03 -5.89 -27.55
C ARG A 424 43.53 -5.59 -27.58
N GLY A 425 44.34 -6.20 -26.70
CA GLY A 425 45.79 -5.98 -26.55
C GLY A 425 46.69 -6.65 -27.61
N GLY A 426 46.20 -6.88 -28.82
CA GLY A 426 46.83 -7.75 -29.82
C GLY A 426 47.77 -7.10 -30.83
N ALA A 427 48.33 -5.91 -30.60
CA ALA A 427 49.25 -5.25 -31.54
C ALA A 427 50.71 -5.77 -31.40
N THR A 428 51.49 -5.69 -32.48
CA THR A 428 52.93 -6.04 -32.47
C THR A 428 53.69 -5.05 -31.57
N TYR A 429 54.78 -5.46 -30.91
CA TYR A 429 55.57 -4.58 -30.01
C TYR A 429 55.92 -3.22 -30.64
N VAL A 430 56.22 -3.21 -31.94
CA VAL A 430 56.50 -2.02 -32.76
C VAL A 430 55.26 -1.15 -32.99
N ALA A 431 54.08 -1.75 -33.15
CA ALA A 431 52.81 -1.05 -33.35
C ALA A 431 52.26 -0.43 -32.05
N ASP A 432 52.57 -1.02 -30.88
CA ASP A 432 52.22 -0.44 -29.57
C ASP A 432 53.16 0.70 -29.17
N LEU A 433 54.47 0.58 -29.46
CA LEU A 433 55.43 1.67 -29.27
C LEU A 433 55.14 2.86 -30.20
N SER A 434 54.75 2.61 -31.45
CA SER A 434 54.36 3.67 -32.38
C SER A 434 53.05 4.36 -31.95
N ALA A 435 52.05 3.62 -31.46
CA ALA A 435 50.81 4.16 -30.92
C ALA A 435 50.98 5.03 -29.65
N GLN A 436 52.02 4.77 -28.84
CA GLN A 436 52.37 5.60 -27.68
C GLN A 436 53.07 6.91 -28.08
N SER A 437 53.87 6.88 -29.15
CA SER A 437 54.58 8.07 -29.65
C SER A 437 53.69 9.00 -30.50
N ARG A 438 52.65 8.48 -31.15
CA ARG A 438 51.65 9.22 -31.94
C ARG A 438 50.26 8.62 -31.71
N PRO A 439 49.49 9.08 -30.70
CA PRO A 439 48.13 8.62 -30.53
C PRO A 439 47.32 8.99 -31.78
N SER A 440 46.75 7.99 -32.48
CA SER A 440 45.92 8.26 -33.65
C SER A 440 44.64 8.98 -33.23
N ARG A 441 44.30 10.08 -33.93
CA ARG A 441 43.06 10.82 -33.68
C ARG A 441 41.83 9.91 -33.73
N ALA A 442 41.87 8.87 -34.56
CA ALA A 442 40.82 7.85 -34.67
C ALA A 442 40.63 7.00 -33.40
N ALA A 443 41.69 6.63 -32.68
CA ALA A 443 41.58 5.86 -31.44
C ALA A 443 41.05 6.69 -30.26
N VAL A 444 41.33 8.00 -30.26
CA VAL A 444 40.72 8.95 -29.32
C VAL A 444 39.24 9.15 -29.65
N ALA A 445 38.91 9.34 -30.94
CA ALA A 445 37.54 9.51 -31.43
C ALA A 445 36.63 8.29 -31.17
N GLN A 446 37.15 7.06 -31.34
CA GLN A 446 36.40 5.83 -31.04
C GLN A 446 36.09 5.67 -29.55
N ARG A 447 37.02 6.06 -28.66
CA ARG A 447 36.79 6.02 -27.21
C ARG A 447 35.80 7.08 -26.75
N THR A 448 35.88 8.29 -27.30
CA THR A 448 34.88 9.34 -27.01
C THR A 448 33.51 8.99 -27.59
N GLY A 449 33.45 8.32 -28.75
CA GLY A 449 32.20 7.85 -29.33
C GLY A 449 31.46 6.82 -28.46
N LEU A 450 32.18 5.88 -27.85
CA LEU A 450 31.59 4.90 -26.92
C LEU A 450 31.07 5.57 -25.64
N ASP A 451 31.80 6.55 -25.10
CA ASP A 451 31.37 7.29 -23.91
C ASP A 451 30.11 8.13 -24.20
N VAL A 452 30.07 8.80 -25.37
CA VAL A 452 28.88 9.57 -25.80
C VAL A 452 27.69 8.64 -26.05
N ALA A 453 27.91 7.47 -26.65
CA ALA A 453 26.85 6.47 -26.83
C ALA A 453 26.31 6.00 -25.48
N LEU A 454 27.18 5.68 -24.51
CA LEU A 454 26.77 5.30 -23.16
C LEU A 454 25.95 6.40 -22.47
N ILE A 455 26.39 7.66 -22.55
CA ILE A 455 25.64 8.80 -21.99
C ILE A 455 24.30 8.95 -22.72
N GLY A 456 24.27 8.84 -24.04
CA GLY A 456 23.04 8.87 -24.84
C GLY A 456 22.05 7.78 -24.44
N PHE A 457 22.52 6.55 -24.24
CA PHE A 457 21.71 5.44 -23.73
C PHE A 457 21.19 5.69 -22.32
N ALA A 458 22.01 6.23 -21.41
CA ALA A 458 21.59 6.56 -20.05
C ALA A 458 20.52 7.68 -20.03
N VAL A 459 20.69 8.72 -20.85
CA VAL A 459 19.71 9.81 -21.00
C VAL A 459 18.42 9.30 -21.64
N LEU A 460 18.51 8.44 -22.66
CA LEU A 460 17.34 7.82 -23.29
C LEU A 460 16.57 6.95 -22.30
N ALA A 461 17.26 6.12 -21.52
CA ALA A 461 16.64 5.27 -20.50
C ALA A 461 15.94 6.11 -19.42
N TRP A 462 16.58 7.20 -18.98
CA TRP A 462 15.97 8.15 -18.03
C TRP A 462 14.75 8.88 -18.61
N TYR A 463 14.83 9.30 -19.88
CA TYR A 463 13.72 9.98 -20.56
C TYR A 463 12.51 9.06 -20.73
N GLN A 464 12.72 7.81 -21.14
CA GLN A 464 11.63 6.82 -21.20
C GLN A 464 11.03 6.58 -19.81
N LEU A 465 11.87 6.48 -18.77
CA LEU A 465 11.39 6.28 -17.39
C LEU A 465 10.49 7.43 -16.90
N GLN A 466 10.68 8.66 -17.38
CA GLN A 466 9.76 9.76 -17.08
C GLN A 466 8.41 9.64 -17.80
N GLN A 467 8.43 9.20 -19.06
CA GLN A 467 7.23 9.16 -19.91
C GLN A 467 6.31 7.98 -19.62
N TYR A 468 6.83 6.83 -19.16
CA TYR A 468 6.01 5.67 -18.86
C TYR A 468 5.53 5.69 -17.40
N ASP A 469 4.20 5.58 -17.19
CA ASP A 469 3.60 5.57 -15.85
C ASP A 469 3.97 4.33 -15.03
N SER A 470 4.33 3.22 -15.67
CA SER A 470 4.86 2.03 -15.00
C SER A 470 6.00 1.39 -15.83
N PRO A 471 7.12 0.98 -15.20
CA PRO A 471 8.19 0.20 -15.83
C PRO A 471 7.77 -1.19 -16.34
N LEU A 472 6.51 -1.57 -16.13
CA LEU A 472 5.94 -2.91 -16.38
C LEU A 472 5.09 -2.99 -17.66
N SER A 473 5.07 -1.94 -18.49
CA SER A 473 4.55 -2.00 -19.84
C SER A 473 5.49 -2.84 -20.71
N GLY A 474 5.29 -4.15 -20.76
CA GLY A 474 6.18 -5.04 -21.49
C GLY A 474 6.13 -4.82 -23.01
N VAL A 475 7.03 -5.51 -23.71
CA VAL A 475 7.15 -5.41 -25.18
C VAL A 475 5.90 -6.01 -25.85
N ALA A 476 5.28 -5.25 -26.77
CA ALA A 476 4.12 -5.67 -27.58
C ALA A 476 2.80 -5.92 -26.80
N GLY A 477 2.54 -5.14 -25.75
CA GLY A 477 1.22 -5.12 -25.08
C GLY A 477 0.97 -6.27 -24.10
N ARG A 478 2.00 -7.03 -23.72
CA ARG A 478 1.97 -8.00 -22.61
C ARG A 478 2.64 -7.40 -21.38
N LEU A 479 2.11 -7.66 -20.18
CA LEU A 479 2.77 -7.34 -18.92
C LEU A 479 4.18 -7.95 -18.87
N GLY A 480 5.20 -7.14 -18.65
CA GLY A 480 6.60 -7.58 -18.68
C GLY A 480 7.58 -6.48 -18.29
N ILE A 481 8.78 -6.86 -17.87
CA ILE A 481 9.82 -5.92 -17.44
C ILE A 481 10.49 -5.31 -18.67
N ASP A 482 10.52 -3.98 -18.78
CA ASP A 482 11.38 -3.30 -19.75
C ASP A 482 12.83 -3.24 -19.23
N PRO A 483 13.78 -3.99 -19.82
CA PRO A 483 15.16 -4.00 -19.37
C PRO A 483 15.86 -2.66 -19.55
N LEU A 484 15.40 -1.80 -20.48
CA LEU A 484 15.97 -0.47 -20.66
C LEU A 484 15.58 0.45 -19.51
N LEU A 485 14.31 0.44 -19.10
CA LEU A 485 13.81 1.24 -17.98
C LEU A 485 14.47 0.83 -16.66
N ALA A 486 14.53 -0.47 -16.39
CA ALA A 486 15.14 -1.01 -15.16
C ALA A 486 16.67 -0.79 -15.10
N SER A 487 17.32 -0.52 -16.24
CA SER A 487 18.76 -0.22 -16.30
C SER A 487 19.10 1.27 -16.22
N ALA A 488 18.11 2.17 -16.15
CA ALA A 488 18.35 3.62 -16.11
C ALA A 488 19.26 4.08 -14.96
N GLY A 489 19.00 3.64 -13.73
CA GLY A 489 19.84 3.95 -12.57
C GLY A 489 21.28 3.41 -12.70
N PRO A 490 21.47 2.09 -12.93
CA PRO A 490 22.80 1.51 -13.12
C PRO A 490 23.58 2.11 -14.29
N LEU A 491 22.94 2.38 -15.44
CA LEU A 491 23.55 3.06 -16.58
C LEU A 491 23.89 4.52 -16.25
N GLY A 492 23.03 5.22 -15.50
CA GLY A 492 23.27 6.57 -15.02
C GLY A 492 24.51 6.66 -14.13
N VAL A 493 24.69 5.71 -13.22
CA VAL A 493 25.91 5.63 -12.37
C VAL A 493 27.16 5.38 -13.22
N LEU A 494 27.09 4.44 -14.18
CA LEU A 494 28.21 4.14 -15.07
C LEU A 494 28.57 5.34 -15.97
N ALA A 495 27.57 5.95 -16.60
CA ALA A 495 27.73 7.13 -17.46
C ALA A 495 28.26 8.33 -16.67
N GLY A 496 27.71 8.58 -15.48
CA GLY A 496 28.15 9.66 -14.59
C GLY A 496 29.60 9.48 -14.13
N ALA A 497 30.00 8.26 -13.78
CA ALA A 497 31.38 7.96 -13.39
C ALA A 497 32.36 8.13 -14.56
N VAL A 498 32.00 7.69 -15.77
CA VAL A 498 32.80 7.89 -16.99
C VAL A 498 32.91 9.38 -17.34
N LEU A 499 31.80 10.11 -17.30
CA LEU A 499 31.77 11.55 -17.56
C LEU A 499 32.65 12.32 -16.57
N ALA A 500 32.56 12.00 -15.28
CA ALA A 500 33.37 12.63 -14.25
C ALA A 500 34.87 12.39 -14.44
N LEU A 501 35.29 11.20 -14.88
CA LEU A 501 36.68 10.95 -15.26
C LEU A 501 37.13 11.75 -16.48
N ARG A 502 36.25 12.00 -17.44
CA ARG A 502 36.57 12.85 -18.59
C ARG A 502 36.75 14.31 -18.20
N LEU A 503 36.09 14.74 -17.12
CA LEU A 503 36.24 16.05 -16.50
C LEU A 503 37.45 16.14 -15.53
N LEU A 504 38.09 15.00 -15.21
CA LEU A 504 39.27 14.96 -14.33
C LEU A 504 40.48 15.74 -14.86
N PRO A 505 40.91 15.57 -16.14
CA PRO A 505 42.04 16.33 -16.68
C PRO A 505 41.85 17.86 -16.68
N PRO A 506 40.68 18.43 -17.05
CA PRO A 506 40.48 19.87 -16.92
C PRO A 506 40.39 20.34 -15.46
N LEU A 507 39.79 19.56 -14.55
CA LEU A 507 39.73 19.88 -13.11
C LEU A 507 41.13 19.92 -12.47
N THR A 508 41.96 18.92 -12.77
CA THR A 508 43.35 18.88 -12.27
C THR A 508 44.18 20.05 -12.79
N ARG A 509 44.01 20.47 -14.04
CA ARG A 509 44.65 21.70 -14.58
C ARG A 509 44.16 22.98 -13.89
N LEU A 510 42.90 23.05 -13.48
CA LEU A 510 42.36 24.18 -12.73
C LEU A 510 42.98 24.23 -11.32
N LEU A 511 43.11 23.08 -10.67
CA LEU A 511 43.77 22.94 -9.37
C LEU A 511 45.27 23.28 -9.45
N GLU A 512 45.97 22.85 -10.50
CA GLU A 512 47.37 23.22 -10.76
C GLU A 512 47.53 24.75 -10.79
N ARG A 513 46.65 25.46 -11.52
CA ARG A 513 46.67 26.94 -11.59
C ARG A 513 46.46 27.63 -10.24
N GLN A 514 45.72 27.01 -9.32
CA GLN A 514 45.49 27.56 -7.98
C GLN A 514 46.62 27.22 -7.00
N VAL A 515 47.21 26.02 -7.11
CA VAL A 515 48.29 25.52 -6.24
C VAL A 515 49.65 26.14 -6.58
N ASP A 516 49.88 26.55 -7.83
CA ASP A 516 51.10 27.25 -8.27
C ASP A 516 51.32 28.61 -7.57
N ARG A 517 50.37 29.07 -6.74
CA ARG A 517 50.48 30.28 -5.90
C ARG A 517 51.02 30.05 -4.48
N GLY A 518 51.30 28.80 -4.06
CA GLY A 518 51.72 28.45 -2.69
C GLY A 518 53.13 27.85 -2.56
N ALA A 519 53.76 27.96 -1.38
CA ALA A 519 55.19 27.69 -1.15
C ALA A 519 55.57 26.24 -0.74
N TRP A 520 54.71 25.22 -0.94
CA TRP A 520 54.98 23.85 -0.45
C TRP A 520 55.29 22.87 -1.60
N PHE A 521 56.56 22.48 -1.71
CA PHE A 521 57.11 21.65 -2.80
C PHE A 521 56.56 20.20 -2.85
N ALA A 522 56.21 19.61 -1.71
CA ALA A 522 55.67 18.24 -1.64
C ALA A 522 54.23 18.15 -2.19
N THR A 523 53.41 19.18 -1.99
CA THR A 523 52.06 19.29 -2.55
C THR A 523 52.10 19.54 -4.05
N GLN A 524 53.05 20.33 -4.55
CA GLN A 524 53.24 20.56 -5.98
C GLN A 524 53.63 19.28 -6.74
N LEU A 525 54.56 18.48 -6.20
CA LEU A 525 54.93 17.19 -6.80
C LEU A 525 53.78 16.19 -6.85
N GLY A 526 52.97 16.10 -5.79
CA GLY A 526 51.79 15.22 -5.75
C GLY A 526 50.71 15.63 -6.76
N VAL A 527 50.44 16.93 -6.87
CA VAL A 527 49.44 17.48 -7.81
C VAL A 527 49.91 17.35 -9.27
N TRP A 528 51.17 17.66 -9.57
CA TRP A 528 51.73 17.53 -10.93
C TRP A 528 51.84 16.06 -11.39
N GLN A 529 52.09 15.11 -10.48
CA GLN A 529 52.07 13.68 -10.81
C GLN A 529 50.65 13.17 -11.07
N ALA A 530 49.67 13.61 -10.28
CA ALA A 530 48.26 13.28 -10.48
C ALA A 530 47.71 13.80 -11.83
N GLY A 531 48.10 15.01 -12.26
CA GLY A 531 47.66 15.60 -13.53
C GLY A 531 48.29 15.00 -14.80
N ARG A 532 49.52 14.45 -14.71
CA ARG A 532 50.27 13.95 -15.88
C ARG A 532 50.11 12.46 -16.16
N ARG A 533 49.74 11.64 -15.17
CA ARG A 533 49.55 10.18 -15.33
C ARG A 533 48.32 9.72 -14.57
N PRO A 534 47.10 9.91 -15.12
CA PRO A 534 45.89 9.51 -14.44
C PRO A 534 45.87 7.99 -14.27
N HIS A 535 46.04 7.51 -13.03
CA HIS A 535 45.71 6.16 -12.59
C HIS A 535 44.18 5.99 -12.58
N ALA A 536 43.55 6.13 -13.76
CA ALA A 536 42.11 6.29 -13.89
C ALA A 536 41.32 5.05 -13.45
N GLY A 537 41.89 3.85 -13.55
CA GLY A 537 41.19 2.59 -13.27
C GLY A 537 40.77 2.40 -11.80
N PRO A 538 41.70 2.43 -10.84
CA PRO A 538 41.39 2.31 -9.41
C PRO A 538 40.53 3.45 -8.87
N VAL A 539 40.78 4.68 -9.32
CA VAL A 539 39.97 5.86 -8.94
C VAL A 539 38.55 5.72 -9.46
N LEU A 540 38.36 5.19 -10.68
CA LEU A 540 37.04 4.87 -11.20
C LEU A 540 36.35 3.78 -10.39
N LEU A 541 37.07 2.72 -10.01
CA LEU A 541 36.49 1.65 -9.20
C LEU A 541 36.04 2.18 -7.84
N LEU A 542 36.85 3.02 -7.20
CA LEU A 542 36.50 3.70 -5.95
C LEU A 542 35.28 4.61 -6.14
N ALA A 543 35.29 5.47 -7.17
CA ALA A 543 34.20 6.38 -7.48
C ALA A 543 32.90 5.63 -7.79
N LEU A 544 32.97 4.58 -8.60
CA LEU A 544 31.83 3.73 -8.95
C LEU A 544 31.30 3.00 -7.71
N SER A 545 32.18 2.49 -6.84
CA SER A 545 31.76 1.81 -5.61
C SER A 545 31.07 2.76 -4.64
N VAL A 546 31.59 3.99 -4.49
CA VAL A 546 30.96 5.04 -3.69
C VAL A 546 29.64 5.48 -4.32
N ALA A 547 29.56 5.63 -5.65
CA ALA A 547 28.33 5.99 -6.34
C ALA A 547 27.25 4.92 -6.21
N VAL A 548 27.60 3.65 -6.43
CA VAL A 548 26.70 2.49 -6.27
C VAL A 548 26.23 2.40 -4.81
N SER A 549 27.14 2.52 -3.84
CA SER A 549 26.76 2.49 -2.42
C SER A 549 25.87 3.67 -2.05
N THR A 550 26.19 4.88 -2.51
CA THR A 550 25.39 6.09 -2.27
C THR A 550 23.99 5.93 -2.85
N LEU A 551 23.90 5.55 -4.13
CA LEU A 551 22.63 5.27 -4.79
C LEU A 551 21.82 4.22 -4.01
N ALA A 552 22.42 3.10 -3.64
CA ALA A 552 21.74 2.04 -2.91
C ALA A 552 21.21 2.49 -1.54
N TRP A 553 22.00 3.22 -0.75
CA TRP A 553 21.54 3.77 0.54
C TRP A 553 20.43 4.80 0.38
N THR A 554 20.54 5.69 -0.61
CA THR A 554 19.51 6.70 -0.90
C THR A 554 18.21 6.09 -1.39
N LEU A 555 18.24 5.10 -2.29
CA LEU A 555 17.05 4.40 -2.76
C LEU A 555 16.39 3.62 -1.63
N ALA A 556 17.17 2.97 -0.76
CA ALA A 556 16.62 2.24 0.39
C ALA A 556 15.96 3.18 1.41
N ALA A 557 16.56 4.35 1.67
CA ALA A 557 15.98 5.38 2.53
C ALA A 557 14.71 5.99 1.91
N THR A 558 14.75 6.28 0.60
CA THR A 558 13.61 6.81 -0.15
C THR A 558 12.44 5.83 -0.16
N ALA A 559 12.70 4.54 -0.38
CA ALA A 559 11.66 3.51 -0.33
C ALA A 559 11.01 3.42 1.06
N ARG A 560 11.81 3.44 2.14
CA ARG A 560 11.29 3.47 3.52
C ARG A 560 10.44 4.71 3.78
N GLN A 561 10.90 5.89 3.38
CA GLN A 561 10.13 7.12 3.58
C GLN A 561 8.82 7.08 2.77
N SER A 562 8.87 6.61 1.51
CA SER A 562 7.70 6.48 0.65
C SER A 562 6.61 5.58 1.26
N GLN A 563 6.99 4.50 1.95
CA GLN A 563 6.03 3.65 2.66
C GLN A 563 5.32 4.39 3.81
N VAL A 564 6.08 5.20 4.57
CA VAL A 564 5.52 6.01 5.65
C VAL A 564 4.63 7.12 5.09
N ASP A 565 5.07 7.80 4.04
CA ASP A 565 4.30 8.86 3.37
C ASP A 565 2.98 8.31 2.79
N GLN A 566 2.98 7.10 2.23
CA GLN A 566 1.78 6.42 1.75
C GLN A 566 0.83 6.04 2.89
N ALA A 567 1.36 5.53 4.01
CA ALA A 567 0.55 5.23 5.20
C ALA A 567 -0.09 6.52 5.76
N ASP A 568 0.69 7.60 5.87
CA ASP A 568 0.20 8.91 6.31
C ASP A 568 -0.87 9.46 5.36
N HIS A 569 -0.69 9.30 4.04
CA HIS A 569 -1.65 9.77 3.05
C HIS A 569 -2.93 8.92 2.97
N THR A 570 -2.82 7.60 3.14
CA THR A 570 -3.97 6.68 3.14
C THR A 570 -4.83 6.84 4.39
N ALA A 571 -4.21 7.05 5.56
CA ALA A 571 -4.94 7.35 6.78
C ALA A 571 -5.53 8.77 6.75
N GLY A 572 -4.72 9.75 6.32
CA GLY A 572 -5.10 11.16 6.20
C GLY A 572 -5.28 11.92 7.52
N ALA A 573 -5.50 11.20 8.61
CA ALA A 573 -5.51 11.66 9.99
C ALA A 573 -4.73 10.66 10.87
N ASP A 574 -4.73 10.81 12.19
CA ASP A 574 -4.09 9.81 13.07
C ASP A 574 -4.92 8.52 13.12
N LEU A 575 -6.24 8.64 13.23
CA LEU A 575 -7.20 7.54 13.07
C LEU A 575 -8.31 7.99 12.13
N ARG A 576 -8.75 7.09 11.25
CA ARG A 576 -9.94 7.27 10.42
C ARG A 576 -10.89 6.10 10.62
N LEU A 577 -12.13 6.37 11.02
CA LEU A 577 -13.15 5.35 11.24
C LEU A 577 -14.17 5.44 10.11
N LEU A 578 -14.49 4.33 9.45
CA LEU A 578 -15.51 4.28 8.40
C LEU A 578 -16.73 3.53 8.93
N GLU A 579 -17.90 4.11 8.74
CA GLU A 579 -19.19 3.49 9.04
C GLU A 579 -19.44 2.32 8.09
N THR A 580 -19.75 1.14 8.64
CA THR A 580 -20.18 -0.02 7.84
C THR A 580 -21.69 -0.16 7.77
N SER A 581 -22.42 0.49 8.68
CA SER A 581 -23.89 0.54 8.69
C SER A 581 -24.42 1.60 7.72
N TRP A 582 -25.59 1.34 7.13
CA TRP A 582 -26.28 2.30 6.25
C TRP A 582 -26.86 3.50 7.03
N ALA A 583 -26.88 3.42 8.37
CA ALA A 583 -27.36 4.48 9.25
C ALA A 583 -26.40 4.69 10.43
N THR A 584 -25.87 5.91 10.56
CA THR A 584 -25.03 6.31 11.67
C THR A 584 -25.85 6.37 12.97
N PRO A 585 -25.46 5.65 14.05
CA PRO A 585 -26.16 5.75 15.32
C PRO A 585 -26.15 7.19 15.85
N GLY A 586 -27.26 7.67 16.42
CA GLY A 586 -27.37 9.05 16.90
C GLY A 586 -26.36 9.46 17.98
N ASP A 587 -25.84 8.47 18.72
CA ASP A 587 -24.84 8.64 19.78
C ASP A 587 -23.38 8.53 19.31
N ARG A 588 -23.16 8.26 18.00
CA ARG A 588 -21.84 7.95 17.45
C ARG A 588 -20.84 9.09 17.60
N ALA A 589 -21.27 10.33 17.33
CA ALA A 589 -20.43 11.52 17.50
C ALA A 589 -19.85 11.63 18.92
N ARG A 590 -20.66 11.32 19.94
CA ARG A 590 -20.24 11.31 21.35
C ARG A 590 -19.30 10.14 21.64
N GLN A 591 -19.58 8.95 21.13
CA GLN A 591 -18.72 7.77 21.32
C GLN A 591 -17.31 8.02 20.78
N VAL A 592 -17.23 8.59 19.57
CA VAL A 592 -15.97 8.88 18.87
C VAL A 592 -15.20 10.01 19.54
N SER A 593 -15.87 11.10 19.92
CA SER A 593 -15.22 12.24 20.63
C SER A 593 -14.82 11.90 22.07
N ALA A 594 -15.48 10.94 22.71
CA ALA A 594 -15.16 10.48 24.07
C ALA A 594 -14.02 9.43 24.12
N LEU A 595 -13.48 9.02 22.96
CA LEU A 595 -12.37 8.09 22.91
C LEU A 595 -11.14 8.64 23.67
N PRO A 596 -10.42 7.79 24.42
CA PRO A 596 -9.30 8.22 25.23
C PRO A 596 -8.19 8.81 24.36
N GLY A 597 -7.77 10.04 24.66
CA GLY A 597 -6.65 10.69 23.95
C GLY A 597 -7.02 11.29 22.59
N VAL A 598 -8.29 11.28 22.17
CA VAL A 598 -8.76 12.04 21.00
C VAL A 598 -8.84 13.53 21.36
N THR A 599 -8.19 14.37 20.57
CA THR A 599 -8.21 15.84 20.76
C THR A 599 -9.16 16.55 19.81
N ALA A 600 -9.41 15.95 18.64
CA ALA A 600 -10.34 16.45 17.64
C ALA A 600 -10.94 15.27 16.88
N ALA A 601 -12.25 15.36 16.59
CA ALA A 601 -12.98 14.38 15.80
C ALA A 601 -13.86 15.11 14.79
N LEU A 602 -13.65 14.87 13.50
CA LEU A 602 -14.40 15.51 12.43
C LEU A 602 -15.28 14.49 11.70
N PRO A 603 -16.58 14.75 11.58
CA PRO A 603 -17.41 14.00 10.66
C PRO A 603 -17.03 14.34 9.22
N ALA A 604 -17.09 13.33 8.37
CA ALA A 604 -16.79 13.42 6.95
C ALA A 604 -17.85 12.67 6.15
N TRP A 605 -18.01 13.11 4.91
CA TRP A 605 -18.78 12.39 3.91
C TRP A 605 -17.95 12.20 2.64
N ARG A 606 -17.89 10.98 2.11
CA ARG A 606 -17.19 10.70 0.85
C ARG A 606 -18.14 10.18 -0.23
N THR A 607 -18.01 10.74 -1.43
CA THR A 607 -18.68 10.20 -2.62
C THR A 607 -17.80 10.30 -3.86
N THR A 608 -18.31 9.84 -5.00
CA THR A 608 -17.65 9.98 -6.30
C THR A 608 -18.63 10.57 -7.30
N VAL A 609 -18.15 11.52 -8.10
CA VAL A 609 -18.93 12.18 -9.14
C VAL A 609 -18.22 11.99 -10.47
N THR A 610 -18.95 11.68 -11.54
CA THR A 610 -18.37 11.61 -12.88
C THR A 610 -18.54 12.95 -13.59
N ALA A 611 -17.48 13.45 -14.20
CA ALA A 611 -17.52 14.71 -14.94
C ALA A 611 -16.54 14.73 -16.14
N GLY A 612 -16.81 15.64 -17.08
CA GLY A 612 -16.02 15.83 -18.30
C GLY A 612 -16.36 14.86 -19.44
N GLU A 613 -15.76 15.08 -20.62
CA GLU A 613 -16.01 14.28 -21.83
C GLU A 613 -15.56 12.81 -21.70
N ASN A 614 -14.57 12.55 -20.83
CA ASN A 614 -14.02 11.22 -20.60
C ASN A 614 -14.69 10.48 -19.42
N GLU A 615 -15.83 10.98 -18.92
CA GLU A 615 -16.53 10.44 -17.73
C GLU A 615 -15.58 10.20 -16.55
N THR A 616 -14.68 11.16 -16.30
CA THR A 616 -13.64 11.01 -15.28
C THR A 616 -14.27 10.94 -13.90
N SER A 617 -13.99 9.88 -13.15
CA SER A 617 -14.45 9.74 -11.76
C SER A 617 -13.64 10.67 -10.84
N ILE A 618 -14.33 11.59 -10.19
CA ILE A 618 -13.78 12.59 -9.26
C ILE A 618 -14.22 12.20 -7.85
N SER A 619 -13.26 11.92 -6.96
CA SER A 619 -13.58 11.66 -5.55
C SER A 619 -13.89 12.96 -4.82
N LEU A 620 -15.01 13.02 -4.14
CA LEU A 620 -15.45 14.16 -3.35
C LEU A 620 -15.38 13.80 -1.88
N LEU A 621 -14.64 14.60 -1.10
CA LEU A 621 -14.54 14.50 0.36
C LEU A 621 -15.11 15.78 0.96
N ALA A 622 -16.18 15.67 1.73
CA ALA A 622 -16.77 16.78 2.45
C ALA A 622 -16.36 16.74 3.93
N LEU A 623 -15.81 17.85 4.43
CA LEU A 623 -15.35 18.03 5.81
C LEU A 623 -15.68 19.46 6.27
N ASP A 624 -15.74 19.70 7.57
CA ASP A 624 -15.78 21.07 8.09
C ASP A 624 -14.43 21.77 7.84
N ALA A 625 -14.40 22.71 6.90
CA ALA A 625 -13.17 23.39 6.53
C ALA A 625 -12.59 24.24 7.67
N ALA A 626 -13.41 24.72 8.61
CA ALA A 626 -12.92 25.53 9.72
C ALA A 626 -12.07 24.69 10.70
N ALA A 627 -12.39 23.42 10.87
CA ALA A 627 -11.72 22.51 11.79
C ALA A 627 -10.76 21.53 11.10
N ALA A 628 -10.86 21.35 9.78
CA ALA A 628 -10.06 20.39 9.00
C ALA A 628 -8.55 20.67 9.03
N GLY A 629 -8.11 21.92 9.22
CA GLY A 629 -6.70 22.30 9.10
C GLY A 629 -5.74 21.57 10.05
N ASP A 630 -6.20 21.22 11.26
CA ASP A 630 -5.38 20.51 12.26
C ASP A 630 -5.55 19.00 12.23
N VAL A 631 -6.60 18.49 11.57
CA VAL A 631 -6.91 17.06 11.48
C VAL A 631 -6.37 16.46 10.18
N LEU A 632 -6.47 17.20 9.07
CA LEU A 632 -5.95 16.78 7.77
C LEU A 632 -4.44 16.83 7.75
N ARG A 633 -3.83 15.65 7.62
CA ARG A 633 -2.39 15.49 7.43
C ARG A 633 -2.08 15.44 5.95
N MET A 634 -1.32 16.43 5.49
CA MET A 634 -0.86 16.52 4.11
C MET A 634 0.65 16.75 4.08
N ARG A 635 1.33 16.12 3.12
CA ARG A 635 2.77 16.35 2.91
C ARG A 635 2.98 17.73 2.29
N ALA A 636 4.04 18.43 2.70
CA ALA A 636 4.24 19.85 2.37
C ALA A 636 4.36 20.17 0.86
N ASP A 637 4.74 19.21 0.02
CA ASP A 637 4.79 19.36 -1.44
C ASP A 637 3.43 19.15 -2.12
N LEU A 638 2.49 18.47 -1.46
CA LEU A 638 1.12 18.28 -1.97
C LEU A 638 0.25 19.52 -1.73
N GLY A 639 0.57 20.29 -0.69
CA GLY A 639 -0.16 21.49 -0.31
C GLY A 639 -0.07 21.76 1.18
N ASP A 640 -0.65 22.88 1.60
CA ASP A 640 -0.82 23.21 3.02
C ASP A 640 -2.31 23.05 3.38
N SER A 641 -2.62 22.00 4.14
CA SER A 641 -3.99 21.70 4.57
C SER A 641 -4.59 22.84 5.38
N ARG A 642 -3.80 23.56 6.20
CA ARG A 642 -4.28 24.70 6.98
C ARG A 642 -4.60 25.90 6.11
N ALA A 643 -3.75 26.19 5.11
CA ALA A 643 -4.01 27.29 4.18
C ALA A 643 -5.23 27.02 3.30
N ALA A 644 -5.38 25.79 2.79
CA ALA A 644 -6.53 25.37 2.00
C ALA A 644 -7.82 25.43 2.82
N ALA A 645 -7.80 24.87 4.03
CA ALA A 645 -8.89 24.90 5.00
C ALA A 645 -9.29 26.35 5.35
N ALA A 646 -8.33 27.23 5.64
CA ALA A 646 -8.60 28.63 5.95
C ALA A 646 -9.24 29.40 4.78
N GLY A 647 -8.81 29.13 3.54
CA GLY A 647 -9.40 29.73 2.34
C GLY A 647 -10.86 29.32 2.13
N MET A 648 -11.18 28.05 2.37
CA MET A 648 -12.55 27.55 2.34
C MET A 648 -13.40 28.08 3.51
N ALA A 649 -12.85 28.06 4.73
CA ALA A 649 -13.52 28.51 5.95
C ALA A 649 -13.93 29.99 5.88
N ALA A 650 -13.16 30.84 5.19
CA ALA A 650 -13.52 32.25 4.98
C ALA A 650 -14.81 32.44 4.17
N LEU A 651 -15.16 31.47 3.33
CA LEU A 651 -16.38 31.45 2.51
C LEU A 651 -17.45 30.51 3.04
N SER A 652 -17.15 29.76 4.12
CA SER A 652 -18.10 28.81 4.72
C SER A 652 -19.36 29.52 5.21
N ARG A 653 -20.50 28.83 5.08
CA ARG A 653 -21.81 29.29 5.51
C ARG A 653 -22.52 28.15 6.22
N HIS A 654 -23.01 28.41 7.42
CA HIS A 654 -23.89 27.52 8.16
C HIS A 654 -25.35 27.88 7.91
N ALA A 655 -26.22 26.88 8.00
CA ALA A 655 -27.65 27.10 7.96
C ALA A 655 -28.07 28.04 9.11
N PRO A 656 -28.90 29.06 8.83
CA PRO A 656 -29.51 29.83 9.90
C PRO A 656 -30.42 28.92 10.73
N GLY A 657 -30.51 29.20 12.03
CA GLY A 657 -31.26 28.37 12.96
C GLY A 657 -31.18 28.87 14.39
N VAL A 658 -31.90 28.21 15.29
CA VAL A 658 -31.91 28.53 16.72
C VAL A 658 -30.84 27.71 17.43
N GLU A 659 -29.85 28.35 18.04
CA GLU A 659 -28.83 27.65 18.84
C GLU A 659 -29.44 27.05 20.11
N LEU A 660 -29.17 25.77 20.33
CA LEU A 660 -29.60 25.07 21.53
C LEU A 660 -28.57 25.28 22.66
N PRO A 661 -29.03 25.49 23.91
CA PRO A 661 -28.12 25.58 25.06
C PRO A 661 -27.24 24.33 25.23
N ALA A 662 -26.05 24.51 25.78
CA ALA A 662 -25.17 23.39 26.10
C ALA A 662 -25.80 22.49 27.18
N GLY A 663 -25.72 21.17 27.00
CA GLY A 663 -26.20 20.18 27.98
C GLY A 663 -27.69 19.82 27.90
N VAL A 664 -28.39 20.26 26.84
CA VAL A 664 -29.76 19.84 26.55
C VAL A 664 -29.78 18.35 26.18
N LYS A 665 -30.76 17.61 26.72
CA LYS A 665 -30.95 16.18 26.46
C LYS A 665 -32.17 15.85 25.62
N ALA A 666 -33.22 16.67 25.69
CA ALA A 666 -34.46 16.43 24.95
C ALA A 666 -35.10 17.73 24.49
N LEU A 667 -35.93 17.63 23.44
CA LEU A 667 -36.84 18.68 23.00
C LEU A 667 -38.27 18.25 23.31
N ARG A 668 -39.01 19.12 23.98
CA ARG A 668 -40.41 18.92 24.38
C ARG A 668 -41.30 19.91 23.62
N GLY A 669 -42.49 19.47 23.24
CA GLY A 669 -43.53 20.31 22.64
C GLY A 669 -44.82 19.54 22.37
N SER A 670 -45.77 20.16 21.69
CA SER A 670 -46.98 19.52 21.16
C SER A 670 -47.13 19.78 19.67
N ILE A 671 -47.62 18.76 18.95
CA ILE A 671 -47.99 18.86 17.54
C ILE A 671 -49.50 18.60 17.39
N ARG A 672 -50.17 19.46 16.63
CA ARG A 672 -51.57 19.31 16.22
C ARG A 672 -51.66 19.43 14.70
N ILE A 673 -52.35 18.48 14.08
CA ILE A 673 -52.61 18.49 12.63
C ILE A 673 -54.13 18.46 12.42
N THR A 674 -54.66 19.48 11.76
CA THR A 674 -56.08 19.59 11.42
C THR A 674 -56.26 19.66 9.91
N ALA A 675 -57.39 19.15 9.42
CA ALA A 675 -57.81 19.27 8.04
C ALA A 675 -59.23 19.84 7.95
N ASN A 676 -59.41 20.93 7.18
CA ASN A 676 -60.68 21.64 7.05
C ASN A 676 -61.34 21.96 8.41
N GLY A 677 -60.52 22.28 9.41
CA GLY A 677 -60.98 22.60 10.77
C GLY A 677 -61.46 21.41 11.62
N ARG A 678 -61.19 20.17 11.18
CA ARG A 678 -61.41 18.95 11.98
C ARG A 678 -60.08 18.28 12.28
N ASP A 679 -59.99 17.58 13.41
CA ASP A 679 -58.79 16.79 13.72
C ASP A 679 -58.57 15.71 12.67
N PHE A 680 -57.32 15.59 12.27
CA PHE A 680 -56.94 14.67 11.22
C PHE A 680 -56.78 13.26 11.81
N ASP A 681 -57.78 12.40 11.59
CA ASP A 681 -57.95 11.08 12.25
C ASP A 681 -56.88 10.03 11.86
N ALA A 682 -55.89 10.41 11.06
CA ALA A 682 -54.72 9.58 10.80
C ALA A 682 -53.63 9.95 11.81
N GLN A 683 -53.31 8.99 12.70
CA GLN A 683 -52.23 9.09 13.68
C GLN A 683 -51.00 9.78 13.07
N PRO A 684 -50.39 10.80 13.73
CA PRO A 684 -49.11 11.33 13.30
C PRO A 684 -48.11 10.16 13.35
N ARG A 685 -47.85 9.55 12.20
CA ARG A 685 -46.86 8.49 12.08
C ARG A 685 -45.47 9.08 12.33
N ASN A 686 -44.47 8.22 12.42
CA ASN A 686 -43.02 8.51 12.43
C ASN A 686 -42.49 9.45 11.31
N GLY A 687 -43.35 10.11 10.50
CA GLY A 687 -42.96 11.01 9.41
C GLY A 687 -42.74 12.47 9.83
N SER A 688 -43.36 12.95 10.91
CA SER A 688 -43.04 14.30 11.42
C SER A 688 -41.70 14.27 12.14
N SER A 689 -40.81 15.23 11.87
CA SER A 689 -39.45 15.23 12.43
C SER A 689 -38.92 16.63 12.70
N VAL A 690 -37.92 16.72 13.58
CA VAL A 690 -37.16 17.93 13.85
C VAL A 690 -35.79 17.79 13.21
N GLN A 691 -35.38 18.82 12.47
CA GLN A 691 -34.05 18.87 11.86
C GLN A 691 -33.10 19.68 12.72
N LEU A 692 -32.00 19.06 13.11
CA LEU A 692 -30.93 19.66 13.89
C LEU A 692 -29.66 19.59 13.07
N THR A 693 -28.90 20.68 13.03
CA THR A 693 -27.60 20.72 12.37
C THR A 693 -26.51 20.92 13.41
N ASP A 694 -25.46 20.10 13.33
CA ASP A 694 -24.27 20.24 14.16
C ASP A 694 -23.34 21.36 13.64
N PRO A 695 -22.33 21.79 14.42
CA PRO A 695 -21.38 22.82 13.98
C PRO A 695 -20.53 22.43 12.75
N HIS A 696 -20.37 21.13 12.49
CA HIS A 696 -19.57 20.56 11.41
C HIS A 696 -20.38 20.29 10.13
N GLY A 697 -21.69 20.60 10.11
CA GLY A 697 -22.58 20.41 8.98
C GLY A 697 -23.33 19.07 8.95
N GLY A 698 -23.18 18.22 9.95
CA GLY A 698 -23.98 17.01 10.11
C GLY A 698 -25.44 17.36 10.41
N VAL A 699 -26.38 16.73 9.70
CA VAL A 699 -27.82 16.99 9.85
C VAL A 699 -28.50 15.77 10.45
N HIS A 700 -29.15 15.97 11.59
CA HIS A 700 -29.88 14.96 12.34
C HIS A 700 -31.39 15.19 12.19
N GLN A 701 -32.11 14.19 11.68
CA GLN A 701 -33.57 14.17 11.70
C GLN A 701 -34.05 13.35 12.90
N VAL A 702 -34.68 14.03 13.86
CA VAL A 702 -35.23 13.40 15.06
C VAL A 702 -36.73 13.21 14.85
N PRO A 703 -37.24 11.96 14.72
CA PRO A 703 -38.66 11.72 14.51
C PRO A 703 -39.45 12.12 15.76
N LEU A 704 -40.57 12.80 15.56
CA LEU A 704 -41.52 13.17 16.59
C LEU A 704 -42.46 11.98 16.83
N SER A 705 -42.40 11.38 18.01
CA SER A 705 -43.36 10.35 18.42
C SER A 705 -44.54 11.01 19.13
N ALA A 706 -45.69 11.03 18.47
CA ALA A 706 -46.95 11.54 19.01
C ALA A 706 -47.67 10.45 19.83
N GLY A 707 -48.10 10.76 21.06
CA GLY A 707 -48.93 9.86 21.87
C GLY A 707 -50.34 9.64 21.28
N THR A 708 -51.09 8.62 21.72
CA THR A 708 -52.40 8.23 21.16
C THR A 708 -53.62 9.06 21.62
N GLY A 709 -53.42 10.25 22.20
CA GLY A 709 -54.48 11.12 22.73
C GLY A 709 -55.07 12.09 21.69
N GLY A 710 -56.33 12.51 21.87
CA GLY A 710 -57.18 13.04 20.79
C GLY A 710 -57.02 14.49 20.31
N ASP A 711 -56.43 15.42 21.08
CA ASP A 711 -56.53 16.86 20.71
C ASP A 711 -55.19 17.61 20.62
N ASP A 712 -54.13 17.20 21.34
CA ASP A 712 -52.76 17.76 21.27
C ASP A 712 -51.76 16.63 21.53
N HIS A 713 -50.93 16.31 20.54
CA HIS A 713 -49.93 15.26 20.69
C HIS A 713 -48.65 15.81 21.29
N ALA A 714 -48.53 15.73 22.62
CA ALA A 714 -47.28 16.04 23.30
C ALA A 714 -46.18 15.04 22.88
N PHE A 715 -44.99 15.57 22.60
CA PHE A 715 -43.79 14.81 22.33
C PHE A 715 -42.65 15.27 23.25
N GLU A 716 -41.80 14.33 23.61
CA GLU A 716 -40.50 14.59 24.22
C GLU A 716 -39.50 13.68 23.56
N VAL A 717 -38.65 14.27 22.71
CA VAL A 717 -37.72 13.51 21.88
C VAL A 717 -36.29 13.71 22.38
N PRO A 718 -35.51 12.63 22.58
CA PRO A 718 -34.11 12.76 22.95
C PRO A 718 -33.34 13.42 21.81
N LEU A 719 -32.44 14.33 22.16
CA LEU A 719 -31.56 15.01 21.20
C LEU A 719 -30.21 14.29 21.10
N PRO A 720 -29.56 14.34 19.92
CA PRO A 720 -28.18 13.90 19.77
C PRO A 720 -27.30 14.62 20.80
N GLN A 721 -26.40 13.87 21.43
CA GLN A 721 -25.50 14.42 22.46
C GLN A 721 -24.27 15.07 21.80
N VAL A 722 -24.52 16.10 20.97
CA VAL A 722 -23.50 16.88 20.25
C VAL A 722 -23.52 18.32 20.76
N ALA A 723 -22.34 18.91 20.98
CA ALA A 723 -22.24 20.29 21.42
C ALA A 723 -22.56 21.26 20.28
N GLY A 724 -23.27 22.35 20.58
CA GLY A 724 -23.52 23.42 19.60
C GLY A 724 -24.58 23.10 18.54
N LEU A 725 -25.51 22.19 18.83
CA LEU A 725 -26.62 21.88 17.92
C LEU A 725 -27.49 23.12 17.65
N ARG A 726 -27.91 23.25 16.40
CA ARG A 726 -28.85 24.28 15.94
C ARG A 726 -30.13 23.63 15.44
N LEU A 727 -31.27 24.15 15.87
CA LEU A 727 -32.56 23.81 15.28
C LEU A 727 -32.69 24.53 13.93
N THR A 728 -32.75 23.76 12.85
CA THR A 728 -32.77 24.26 11.47
C THR A 728 -34.03 23.90 10.70
N GLY A 729 -34.92 23.07 11.26
CA GLY A 729 -36.18 22.77 10.60
C GLY A 729 -37.17 21.95 11.39
N PHE A 730 -38.43 21.99 10.94
CA PHE A 730 -39.48 21.04 11.33
C PHE A 730 -40.10 20.47 10.05
N SER A 731 -40.20 19.15 9.96
CA SER A 731 -40.97 18.50 8.90
C SER A 731 -42.27 17.95 9.46
N ALA A 732 -43.35 18.14 8.72
CA ALA A 732 -44.63 17.50 9.00
C ALA A 732 -45.05 16.72 7.76
N ASP A 733 -45.22 15.41 7.94
CA ASP A 733 -45.66 14.51 6.89
C ASP A 733 -47.10 14.07 7.18
N GLY A 734 -47.89 13.92 6.13
CA GLY A 734 -49.23 13.38 6.23
C GLY A 734 -49.57 12.38 5.13
N PRO A 735 -50.54 11.49 5.40
CA PRO A 735 -50.99 10.46 4.48
C PRO A 735 -51.76 11.04 3.29
N TYR A 736 -52.17 10.13 2.40
CA TYR A 736 -53.04 10.34 1.25
C TYR A 736 -54.12 11.42 1.45
N VAL A 737 -54.13 12.42 0.58
CA VAL A 737 -55.15 13.48 0.56
C VAL A 737 -55.86 13.49 -0.79
N GLN A 738 -57.20 13.39 -0.76
CA GLN A 738 -58.07 13.62 -1.92
C GLN A 738 -58.68 15.03 -1.83
N SER A 739 -58.36 15.87 -2.82
CA SER A 739 -59.07 17.08 -3.31
C SER A 739 -59.71 18.06 -2.30
N ASP A 740 -59.32 19.35 -2.40
CA ASP A 740 -59.85 20.52 -1.66
C ASP A 740 -59.77 20.41 -0.13
N LEU A 741 -58.53 20.26 0.34
CA LEU A 741 -58.21 20.16 1.76
C LEU A 741 -57.30 21.31 2.16
N GLN A 742 -57.63 22.00 3.24
CA GLN A 742 -56.72 22.86 3.98
C GLN A 742 -56.16 22.08 5.16
N VAL A 743 -54.86 21.76 5.12
CA VAL A 743 -54.16 21.11 6.23
C VAL A 743 -53.44 22.17 7.04
N VAL A 744 -53.69 22.22 8.34
CA VAL A 744 -52.98 23.11 9.27
C VAL A 744 -52.20 22.28 10.26
N THR A 745 -50.88 22.48 10.31
CA THR A 745 -49.99 21.89 11.31
C THR A 745 -49.53 22.97 12.28
N GLU A 746 -49.68 22.70 13.58
CA GLU A 746 -49.28 23.59 14.67
C GLU A 746 -48.29 22.89 15.59
N PHE A 747 -47.16 23.53 15.82
CA PHE A 747 -46.20 23.21 16.86
C PHE A 747 -46.35 24.23 17.99
N THR A 748 -46.55 23.78 19.22
CA THR A 748 -46.79 24.66 20.38
C THR A 748 -45.98 24.21 21.60
N GLY A 749 -45.66 25.16 22.49
CA GLY A 749 -45.00 24.87 23.77
C GLY A 749 -43.59 24.30 23.62
N LEU A 750 -42.85 24.72 22.59
CA LEU A 750 -41.51 24.20 22.30
C LEU A 750 -40.51 24.62 23.39
N ALA A 751 -39.88 23.63 24.02
CA ALA A 751 -38.95 23.81 25.12
C ALA A 751 -37.79 22.79 25.07
N THR A 752 -36.61 23.23 25.49
CA THR A 752 -35.43 22.36 25.68
C THR A 752 -35.41 21.82 27.10
N VAL A 753 -35.05 20.55 27.29
CA VAL A 753 -34.96 19.89 28.58
C VAL A 753 -33.50 19.57 28.89
N ASP A 754 -32.99 20.08 30.01
CA ASP A 754 -31.61 19.84 30.45
C ASP A 754 -31.43 18.50 31.18
N ALA A 755 -30.20 18.19 31.60
CA ALA A 755 -29.89 16.98 32.36
C ALA A 755 -30.57 16.88 33.74
N ALA A 756 -31.02 18.01 34.31
CA ALA A 756 -31.77 18.07 35.56
C ALA A 756 -33.29 17.94 35.36
N GLY A 757 -33.76 17.84 34.10
CA GLY A 757 -35.17 17.77 33.74
C GLY A 757 -35.88 19.12 33.70
N VAL A 758 -35.15 20.23 33.75
CA VAL A 758 -35.71 21.58 33.70
C VAL A 758 -36.00 21.95 32.25
N ALA A 759 -37.25 22.31 31.97
CA ALA A 759 -37.69 22.76 30.65
C ALA A 759 -37.54 24.29 30.51
N THR A 760 -36.81 24.73 29.50
CA THR A 760 -36.62 26.15 29.16
C THR A 760 -37.25 26.41 27.79
N GLY A 761 -38.17 27.36 27.71
CA GLY A 761 -38.87 27.73 26.46
C GLY A 761 -37.89 28.13 25.36
N LEU A 762 -38.11 27.62 24.14
CA LEU A 762 -37.30 27.91 22.98
C LEU A 762 -37.83 29.18 22.29
N ASN A 763 -36.93 30.06 21.87
CA ASN A 763 -37.30 31.23 21.06
C ASN A 763 -37.01 30.95 19.59
N LEU A 764 -38.06 30.82 18.77
CA LEU A 764 -38.00 30.60 17.33
C LEU A 764 -37.74 31.89 16.53
N GLU A 765 -37.81 33.07 17.16
CA GLU A 765 -37.58 34.37 16.53
C GLU A 765 -36.32 35.08 17.08
N PRO A 766 -35.13 34.43 17.07
CA PRO A 766 -33.90 35.15 17.38
C PRO A 766 -33.57 36.16 16.27
N PRO A 767 -32.81 37.22 16.56
CA PRO A 767 -32.42 38.22 15.56
C PRO A 767 -31.73 37.58 14.35
N GLY A 768 -32.25 37.84 13.15
CA GLY A 768 -31.67 37.37 11.89
C GLY A 768 -32.19 36.03 11.37
N VAL A 769 -33.08 35.35 12.10
CA VAL A 769 -33.77 34.14 11.63
C VAL A 769 -35.18 34.50 11.17
N ARG A 770 -35.50 34.16 9.93
CA ARG A 770 -36.86 34.24 9.38
C ARG A 770 -37.22 32.86 8.87
N TRP A 771 -38.41 32.37 9.16
CA TRP A 771 -38.82 31.04 8.73
C TRP A 771 -39.62 31.11 7.44
N GLY A 772 -39.38 30.15 6.55
CA GLY A 772 -40.12 29.89 5.33
C GLY A 772 -40.65 28.46 5.29
N ALA A 773 -41.68 28.24 4.47
CA ALA A 773 -42.18 26.90 4.15
C ALA A 773 -41.57 26.45 2.82
N ALA A 774 -40.93 25.27 2.83
CA ALA A 774 -40.35 24.65 1.66
C ALA A 774 -40.96 23.27 1.40
N ASP A 775 -40.83 22.81 0.15
CA ASP A 775 -41.34 21.52 -0.35
C ASP A 775 -42.87 21.33 -0.20
N ALA A 776 -43.61 22.44 -0.04
CA ALA A 776 -45.06 22.38 0.05
C ALA A 776 -45.71 22.06 -1.32
N PRO A 777 -46.61 21.07 -1.41
CA PRO A 777 -47.31 20.71 -2.66
C PRO A 777 -48.37 21.74 -3.11
N GLY A 778 -48.56 22.81 -2.34
CA GLY A 778 -49.53 23.87 -2.61
C GLY A 778 -49.11 25.21 -1.99
N GLU A 779 -50.01 26.19 -2.00
CA GLU A 779 -49.73 27.50 -1.39
C GLU A 779 -49.71 27.35 0.14
N ALA A 780 -48.56 27.65 0.74
CA ALA A 780 -48.32 27.52 2.17
C ALA A 780 -48.26 28.89 2.84
N ASP A 781 -49.10 29.10 3.86
CA ASP A 781 -49.02 30.25 4.76
C ASP A 781 -48.35 29.83 6.06
N LEU A 782 -47.38 30.63 6.51
CA LEU A 782 -46.55 30.34 7.68
C LEU A 782 -46.63 31.48 8.69
N GLN A 783 -47.00 31.14 9.92
CA GLN A 783 -46.98 32.03 11.07
C GLN A 783 -46.06 31.44 12.14
N VAL A 784 -44.98 32.16 12.48
CA VAL A 784 -44.07 31.78 13.58
C VAL A 784 -44.18 32.83 14.68
N ALA A 785 -44.20 32.36 15.92
CA ALA A 785 -44.11 33.16 17.13
C ALA A 785 -43.06 32.53 18.06
N ALA A 786 -42.71 33.21 19.15
CA ALA A 786 -41.67 32.81 20.11
C ALA A 786 -41.56 31.29 20.34
N ASP A 787 -42.61 30.60 20.82
CA ASP A 787 -42.58 29.17 21.16
C ASP A 787 -43.53 28.30 20.30
N SER A 788 -44.05 28.85 19.19
CA SER A 788 -45.02 28.16 18.34
C SER A 788 -44.84 28.44 16.84
N ALA A 789 -45.08 27.44 16.00
CA ALA A 789 -45.07 27.58 14.55
C ALA A 789 -46.35 26.95 13.96
N ARG A 790 -47.05 27.68 13.10
CA ARG A 790 -48.26 27.25 12.39
C ARG A 790 -48.03 27.31 10.89
N VAL A 791 -48.29 26.19 10.20
CA VAL A 791 -48.25 26.08 8.74
C VAL A 791 -49.63 25.69 8.24
N SER A 792 -50.18 26.45 7.29
CA SER A 792 -51.41 26.13 6.58
C SER A 792 -51.11 25.86 5.12
N ILE A 793 -51.49 24.69 4.60
CA ILE A 793 -51.30 24.30 3.19
C ILE A 793 -52.66 24.11 2.55
N HIS A 794 -52.87 24.75 1.40
CA HIS A 794 -54.06 24.55 0.58
C HIS A 794 -53.78 23.60 -0.58
N PHE A 795 -54.52 22.49 -0.65
CA PHE A 795 -54.43 21.49 -1.71
C PHE A 795 -55.53 21.72 -2.77
N PRO A 796 -55.21 22.22 -3.97
CA PRO A 796 -56.20 22.53 -5.00
C PRO A 796 -56.87 21.27 -5.59
N GLU A 797 -58.10 21.44 -6.06
CA GLU A 797 -59.08 20.40 -6.43
C GLU A 797 -58.63 19.40 -7.52
N SER A 798 -57.56 19.68 -8.28
CA SER A 798 -57.19 18.96 -9.51
C SER A 798 -56.03 17.96 -9.39
N GLN A 799 -55.43 17.76 -8.22
CA GLN A 799 -54.27 16.86 -8.05
C GLN A 799 -54.45 15.89 -6.88
N VAL A 800 -54.14 14.61 -7.12
CA VAL A 800 -54.10 13.56 -6.09
C VAL A 800 -52.67 13.45 -5.59
N TRP A 801 -52.47 13.57 -4.27
CA TRP A 801 -51.15 13.46 -3.64
C TRP A 801 -51.08 12.19 -2.79
N GLU A 802 -50.13 11.30 -3.10
CA GLU A 802 -49.98 10.01 -2.41
C GLU A 802 -49.42 10.16 -0.98
N LEU A 803 -48.49 11.11 -0.79
CA LEU A 803 -47.98 11.60 0.49
C LEU A 803 -47.68 13.10 0.35
N PHE A 804 -47.89 13.88 1.41
CA PHE A 804 -47.36 15.25 1.48
C PHE A 804 -46.32 15.35 2.60
N SER A 805 -45.30 16.17 2.35
CA SER A 805 -44.33 16.62 3.35
C SER A 805 -44.25 18.12 3.25
N VAL A 806 -44.23 18.81 4.38
CA VAL A 806 -43.88 20.23 4.43
C VAL A 806 -42.72 20.41 5.39
N THR A 807 -41.73 21.16 4.97
CA THR A 807 -40.58 21.46 5.83
C THR A 807 -40.52 22.96 6.09
N LEU A 808 -40.71 23.32 7.35
CA LEU A 808 -40.37 24.61 7.92
C LEU A 808 -38.85 24.72 8.00
N ARG A 809 -38.28 25.76 7.40
CA ARG A 809 -36.84 26.04 7.50
C ARG A 809 -36.56 27.53 7.51
N PRO A 810 -35.48 28.00 8.14
CA PRO A 810 -35.05 29.37 8.04
C PRO A 810 -34.73 29.78 6.60
N ASP A 811 -35.25 30.91 6.16
CA ASP A 811 -34.89 31.59 4.93
C ASP A 811 -33.40 31.93 4.96
N ALA A 812 -32.72 31.62 3.87
CA ALA A 812 -31.30 31.82 3.73
C ALA A 812 -30.96 32.27 2.31
N GLU A 813 -29.94 33.12 2.17
CA GLU A 813 -29.41 33.48 0.86
C GLU A 813 -28.81 32.24 0.16
N PRO A 814 -28.88 32.14 -1.18
CA PRO A 814 -28.30 31.02 -1.91
C PRO A 814 -26.81 30.83 -1.57
N VAL A 815 -26.47 29.67 -1.03
CA VAL A 815 -25.09 29.35 -0.64
C VAL A 815 -24.31 28.82 -1.85
N THR A 816 -23.14 29.40 -2.09
CA THR A 816 -22.12 28.81 -2.98
C THR A 816 -21.13 28.03 -2.13
N VAL A 817 -20.98 26.74 -2.40
CA VAL A 817 -20.15 25.83 -1.61
C VAL A 817 -18.67 26.02 -1.96
N PRO A 818 -17.80 26.42 -1.01
CA PRO A 818 -16.38 26.52 -1.29
C PRO A 818 -15.75 25.14 -1.45
N VAL A 819 -14.89 25.00 -2.46
CA VAL A 819 -14.18 23.74 -2.76
C VAL A 819 -12.70 23.98 -3.03
N VAL A 820 -11.87 22.98 -2.73
CA VAL A 820 -10.46 22.90 -3.15
C VAL A 820 -10.33 21.70 -4.07
N ALA A 821 -9.64 21.86 -5.19
CA ALA A 821 -9.56 20.85 -6.24
C ALA A 821 -8.13 20.36 -6.49
N THR A 822 -7.99 19.13 -6.99
CA THR A 822 -6.72 18.69 -7.59
C THR A 822 -6.57 19.19 -9.03
N PRO A 823 -5.34 19.30 -9.57
CA PRO A 823 -5.11 19.70 -10.96
C PRO A 823 -5.90 18.83 -11.96
N GLU A 824 -5.99 17.52 -11.71
CA GLU A 824 -6.73 16.58 -12.55
C GLU A 824 -8.24 16.78 -12.46
N ALA A 825 -8.77 17.15 -11.28
CA ALA A 825 -10.17 17.54 -11.15
C ALA A 825 -10.47 18.84 -11.89
N LEU A 826 -9.58 19.84 -11.82
CA LEU A 826 -9.73 21.08 -12.59
C LEU A 826 -9.68 20.85 -14.10
N ALA A 827 -8.78 19.96 -14.54
CA ALA A 827 -8.68 19.57 -15.95
C ALA A 827 -9.95 18.85 -16.42
N ALA A 828 -10.48 17.91 -15.63
CA ALA A 828 -11.71 17.18 -15.95
C ALA A 828 -12.96 18.09 -15.96
N LEU A 829 -13.00 19.08 -15.07
CA LEU A 829 -14.08 20.08 -15.00
C LEU A 829 -13.89 21.25 -15.98
N HIS A 830 -12.77 21.32 -16.70
CA HIS A 830 -12.38 22.44 -17.56
C HIS A 830 -12.51 23.81 -16.87
N THR A 831 -11.99 23.92 -15.65
CA THR A 831 -12.16 25.10 -14.79
C THR A 831 -10.85 25.57 -14.14
N GLU A 832 -10.89 26.76 -13.53
CA GLU A 832 -9.74 27.41 -12.89
C GLU A 832 -10.09 27.88 -11.46
N VAL A 833 -9.06 28.26 -10.69
CA VAL A 833 -9.25 28.79 -9.34
C VAL A 833 -10.03 30.11 -9.38
N GLY A 834 -11.02 30.24 -8.50
CA GLY A 834 -11.92 31.38 -8.40
C GLY A 834 -13.21 31.24 -9.21
N ALA A 835 -13.28 30.28 -10.14
CA ALA A 835 -14.48 30.03 -10.93
C ALA A 835 -15.62 29.45 -10.08
N LYS A 836 -16.85 29.82 -10.46
CA LYS A 836 -18.08 29.19 -9.95
C LYS A 836 -18.56 28.16 -10.96
N LEU A 837 -18.96 26.98 -10.48
CA LEU A 837 -19.45 25.89 -11.32
C LEU A 837 -20.57 25.13 -10.62
N THR A 838 -21.35 24.40 -11.41
CA THR A 838 -22.42 23.55 -10.90
C THR A 838 -21.93 22.10 -10.87
N LEU A 839 -21.77 21.52 -9.68
CA LEU A 839 -21.40 20.11 -9.49
C LEU A 839 -22.64 19.20 -9.66
N PRO A 840 -22.54 18.10 -10.43
CA PRO A 840 -23.65 17.16 -10.64
C PRO A 840 -23.79 16.18 -9.46
N LEU A 841 -23.88 16.68 -8.23
CA LEU A 841 -24.07 15.87 -7.03
C LEU A 841 -25.51 15.35 -6.92
N TRP A 842 -26.47 16.27 -7.00
CA TRP A 842 -27.92 16.00 -7.00
C TRP A 842 -28.63 16.97 -7.94
N ALA A 843 -29.92 16.74 -8.21
CA ALA A 843 -30.75 17.67 -8.96
C ALA A 843 -31.54 18.56 -7.98
N PRO A 844 -31.49 19.90 -8.05
CA PRO A 844 -30.69 20.74 -8.94
C PRO A 844 -29.21 20.75 -8.53
N GLY A 845 -28.30 20.88 -9.52
CA GLY A 845 -26.86 20.77 -9.30
C GLY A 845 -26.31 21.77 -8.27
N THR A 846 -25.26 21.37 -7.55
CA THR A 846 -24.69 22.12 -6.43
C THR A 846 -23.79 23.26 -6.91
N GLN A 847 -24.13 24.49 -6.55
CA GLN A 847 -23.30 25.67 -6.85
C GLN A 847 -22.03 25.64 -6.00
N ALA A 848 -20.87 25.50 -6.64
CA ALA A 848 -19.57 25.41 -5.99
C ALA A 848 -18.61 26.51 -6.50
N GLN A 849 -17.70 26.96 -5.64
CA GLN A 849 -16.63 27.91 -5.99
C GLN A 849 -15.26 27.33 -5.65
N VAL A 850 -14.37 27.28 -6.64
CA VAL A 850 -12.99 26.81 -6.44
C VAL A 850 -12.19 27.89 -5.70
N THR A 851 -11.71 27.57 -4.50
CA THR A 851 -10.97 28.49 -3.63
C THR A 851 -9.45 28.30 -3.70
N GLY A 852 -8.99 27.10 -4.07
CA GLY A 852 -7.58 26.77 -4.14
C GLY A 852 -7.31 25.42 -4.81
N VAL A 853 -6.02 25.09 -4.93
CA VAL A 853 -5.54 23.84 -5.52
C VAL A 853 -4.59 23.14 -4.56
N VAL A 854 -4.75 21.82 -4.46
CA VAL A 854 -3.80 20.92 -3.78
C VAL A 854 -3.43 19.79 -4.74
N ALA A 855 -2.20 19.29 -4.70
CA ALA A 855 -1.75 18.26 -5.65
C ALA A 855 -2.46 16.92 -5.44
N ALA A 856 -2.82 16.57 -4.20
CA ALA A 856 -3.57 15.37 -3.88
C ALA A 856 -4.30 15.52 -2.54
N LEU A 857 -5.46 14.88 -2.40
CA LEU A 857 -6.23 14.85 -1.14
C LEU A 857 -5.94 13.58 -0.35
N PRO A 858 -5.71 13.67 0.97
CA PRO A 858 -5.50 12.50 1.81
C PRO A 858 -6.77 11.64 1.92
N GLY A 859 -6.59 10.37 2.30
CA GLY A 859 -7.67 9.40 2.52
C GLY A 859 -8.15 8.66 1.27
N GLY A 860 -7.61 8.97 0.09
CA GLY A 860 -7.95 8.31 -1.17
C GLY A 860 -6.78 8.29 -2.16
N SER A 861 -6.88 7.43 -3.18
CA SER A 861 -5.88 7.29 -4.25
C SER A 861 -6.32 7.88 -5.59
N ALA A 862 -7.49 8.52 -5.63
CA ALA A 862 -8.04 9.10 -6.85
C ALA A 862 -7.23 10.35 -7.26
N PRO A 863 -6.74 10.43 -8.51
CA PRO A 863 -5.97 11.59 -8.98
C PRO A 863 -6.85 12.84 -9.10
N ALA A 864 -8.09 12.68 -9.60
CA ALA A 864 -9.09 13.74 -9.60
C ALA A 864 -9.89 13.71 -8.30
N ALA A 865 -9.73 14.74 -7.46
CA ALA A 865 -10.43 14.85 -6.20
C ALA A 865 -10.82 16.29 -5.82
N LEU A 866 -11.91 16.43 -5.07
CA LEU A 866 -12.45 17.68 -4.55
C LEU A 866 -12.64 17.60 -3.03
N LEU A 867 -12.13 18.59 -2.31
CA LEU A 867 -12.42 18.82 -0.91
C LEU A 867 -13.51 19.88 -0.82
N VAL A 868 -14.59 19.56 -0.13
CA VAL A 868 -15.82 20.35 -0.09
C VAL A 868 -16.13 20.74 1.35
N ASP A 869 -16.57 21.98 1.56
CA ASP A 869 -16.99 22.42 2.89
C ASP A 869 -18.36 21.81 3.24
N MET A 870 -18.36 20.92 4.24
CA MET A 870 -19.56 20.18 4.64
C MET A 870 -20.67 21.09 5.21
N PRO A 871 -20.41 22.08 6.09
CA PRO A 871 -21.42 23.04 6.53
C PRO A 871 -22.13 23.76 5.37
N SER A 872 -21.36 24.27 4.40
CA SER A 872 -21.94 24.95 3.23
C SER A 872 -22.71 24.00 2.32
N LEU A 873 -22.21 22.78 2.13
CA LEU A 873 -22.88 21.75 1.34
C LEU A 873 -24.22 21.35 1.98
N ALA A 874 -24.22 21.05 3.28
CA ALA A 874 -25.43 20.71 4.02
C ALA A 874 -26.46 21.84 3.95
N THR A 875 -26.02 23.09 4.11
CA THR A 875 -26.88 24.27 3.98
C THR A 875 -27.47 24.38 2.58
N HIS A 876 -26.67 24.18 1.52
CA HIS A 876 -27.13 24.21 0.14
C HIS A 876 -28.19 23.13 -0.15
N LEU A 877 -27.99 21.91 0.36
CA LEU A 877 -28.94 20.81 0.18
C LEU A 877 -30.25 21.05 0.95
N GLN A 878 -30.14 21.51 2.20
CA GLN A 878 -31.29 21.91 3.01
C GLN A 878 -32.10 23.02 2.33
N GLN A 879 -31.48 24.01 1.68
CA GLN A 879 -32.19 25.06 0.94
C GLN A 879 -33.08 24.48 -0.19
N HIS A 880 -32.64 23.40 -0.83
CA HIS A 880 -33.31 22.78 -1.98
C HIS A 880 -34.20 21.58 -1.62
N GLY A 881 -34.45 21.33 -0.33
CA GLY A 881 -35.33 20.25 0.11
C GLY A 881 -34.70 18.86 0.15
N TRP A 882 -33.39 18.77 -0.04
CA TRP A 882 -32.67 17.51 -0.02
C TRP A 882 -32.15 17.18 1.37
N ARG A 883 -32.16 15.90 1.72
CA ARG A 883 -31.47 15.41 2.92
C ARG A 883 -29.97 15.61 2.74
N ALA A 884 -29.32 16.20 3.72
CA ALA A 884 -27.87 16.25 3.73
C ALA A 884 -27.31 14.83 3.84
N PRO A 885 -26.12 14.57 3.27
CA PRO A 885 -25.53 13.25 3.32
C PRO A 885 -25.22 12.83 4.77
N ALA A 886 -25.44 11.55 5.04
CA ALA A 886 -25.09 10.94 6.31
C ALA A 886 -23.56 10.86 6.46
N VAL A 887 -23.07 11.03 7.67
CA VAL A 887 -21.65 10.92 8.00
C VAL A 887 -21.22 9.46 7.84
N ASP A 888 -20.25 9.21 6.97
CA ASP A 888 -19.74 7.87 6.67
C ASP A 888 -18.27 7.67 7.09
N GLU A 889 -17.50 8.75 7.30
CA GLU A 889 -16.16 8.67 7.90
C GLU A 889 -16.01 9.62 9.11
N TRP A 890 -15.17 9.24 10.06
CA TRP A 890 -14.74 10.05 11.19
C TRP A 890 -13.23 10.21 11.18
N TRP A 891 -12.75 11.45 11.14
CA TRP A 891 -11.33 11.79 11.05
C TRP A 891 -10.83 12.33 12.39
N LEU A 892 -9.87 11.63 13.01
CA LEU A 892 -9.47 11.87 14.40
C LEU A 892 -8.02 12.29 14.52
N THR A 893 -7.78 13.23 15.42
CA THR A 893 -6.44 13.57 15.92
C THR A 893 -6.27 13.00 17.33
N THR A 894 -5.12 12.39 17.59
CA THR A 894 -4.86 11.72 18.87
C THR A 894 -3.58 12.23 19.52
N GLU A 895 -3.54 12.24 20.84
CA GLU A 895 -2.30 12.47 21.57
C GLU A 895 -1.30 11.34 21.30
N PRO A 896 -0.04 11.62 20.91
CA PRO A 896 0.94 10.58 20.55
C PRO A 896 1.17 9.53 21.64
N THR A 897 1.06 9.91 22.92
CA THR A 897 1.26 9.01 24.06
C THR A 897 0.07 8.10 24.33
N ARG A 898 -1.14 8.47 23.90
CA ARG A 898 -2.40 7.73 24.14
C ARG A 898 -3.01 7.15 22.87
N HIS A 899 -2.36 7.31 21.72
CA HIS A 899 -2.82 6.82 20.42
C HIS A 899 -3.20 5.33 20.44
N ALA A 900 -2.39 4.47 21.06
CA ALA A 900 -2.68 3.03 21.15
C ALA A 900 -3.95 2.73 21.99
N GLU A 901 -4.21 3.52 23.04
CA GLU A 901 -5.46 3.41 23.82
C GLU A 901 -6.67 3.87 23.01
N ALA A 902 -6.52 4.97 22.26
CA ALA A 902 -7.55 5.47 21.35
C ALA A 902 -7.92 4.44 20.28
N ALA A 903 -6.91 3.84 19.63
CA ALA A 903 -7.09 2.84 18.59
C ALA A 903 -7.77 1.56 19.14
N ALA A 904 -7.35 1.09 20.31
CA ALA A 904 -7.97 -0.08 20.95
C ALA A 904 -9.44 0.18 21.32
N ALA A 905 -9.76 1.38 21.83
CA ALA A 905 -11.13 1.76 22.16
C ALA A 905 -11.99 1.97 20.91
N ALA A 906 -11.43 2.55 19.84
CA ALA A 906 -12.13 2.71 18.57
C ALA A 906 -12.43 1.37 17.90
N ALA A 907 -11.49 0.42 17.94
CA ALA A 907 -11.69 -0.93 17.41
C ALA A 907 -12.76 -1.75 18.15
N ALA A 908 -13.14 -1.33 19.38
CA ALA A 908 -14.20 -1.97 20.15
C ALA A 908 -15.60 -1.41 19.85
N LEU A 909 -15.70 -0.33 19.06
CA LEU A 909 -16.99 0.21 18.65
C LEU A 909 -17.60 -0.66 17.53
N PRO A 910 -18.88 -1.04 17.63
CA PRO A 910 -19.54 -1.83 16.59
C PRO A 910 -19.77 -0.98 15.33
N ASP A 911 -19.94 -1.64 14.18
CA ASP A 911 -20.24 -1.02 12.88
C ASP A 911 -19.21 0.00 12.38
N LEU A 912 -17.95 -0.10 12.84
CA LEU A 912 -16.84 0.74 12.40
C LEU A 912 -15.67 -0.10 11.87
N THR A 913 -15.14 0.32 10.74
CA THR A 913 -13.81 -0.12 10.29
C THR A 913 -12.78 0.96 10.59
N MET A 914 -11.75 0.59 11.34
CA MET A 914 -10.69 1.51 11.73
C MET A 914 -9.51 1.42 10.76
N ILE A 915 -9.08 2.59 10.29
CA ILE A 915 -7.82 2.80 9.59
C ILE A 915 -6.88 3.56 10.52
N ASP A 916 -5.88 2.85 11.03
CA ASP A 916 -4.85 3.40 11.92
C ASP A 916 -3.56 3.68 11.14
N ARG A 917 -3.10 4.95 11.20
CA ARG A 917 -1.85 5.42 10.59
C ARG A 917 -0.62 4.66 11.08
N HIS A 918 -0.50 4.42 12.38
CA HIS A 918 0.63 3.69 12.96
C HIS A 918 0.59 2.22 12.57
N ALA A 919 -0.58 1.59 12.60
CA ALA A 919 -0.75 0.22 12.12
C ALA A 919 -0.38 0.10 10.63
N LEU A 920 -0.83 1.03 9.78
CA LEU A 920 -0.48 1.06 8.35
C LEU A 920 1.03 1.22 8.12
N ALA A 921 1.70 2.11 8.87
CA ALA A 921 3.14 2.30 8.76
C ALA A 921 3.93 1.06 9.19
N VAL A 922 3.48 0.35 10.23
CA VAL A 922 4.07 -0.93 10.67
C VAL A 922 3.84 -2.03 9.63
N HIS A 923 2.62 -2.18 9.13
CA HIS A 923 2.30 -3.16 8.07
C HIS A 923 3.11 -2.90 6.80
N ALA A 924 3.27 -1.65 6.39
CA ALA A 924 4.10 -1.28 5.25
C ALA A 924 5.60 -1.56 5.50
N ALA A 925 6.07 -1.44 6.74
CA ALA A 925 7.45 -1.78 7.09
C ALA A 925 7.73 -3.28 7.02
N ASP A 926 6.73 -4.10 7.38
CA ASP A 926 6.77 -5.57 7.39
C ASP A 926 6.41 -6.21 6.04
N ASP A 927 5.92 -5.42 5.07
CA ASP A 927 5.65 -5.88 3.72
C ASP A 927 6.90 -6.52 3.08
N ALA A 928 6.77 -7.79 2.70
CA ALA A 928 7.86 -8.61 2.20
C ALA A 928 8.51 -8.01 0.94
N PHE A 929 7.74 -7.36 0.07
CA PHE A 929 8.28 -6.77 -1.17
C PHE A 929 9.11 -5.52 -0.88
N GLY A 930 8.55 -4.55 -0.14
CA GLY A 930 9.27 -3.32 0.19
C GLY A 930 10.45 -3.54 1.14
N ALA A 931 10.33 -4.45 2.10
CA ALA A 931 11.47 -4.90 2.90
C ALA A 931 12.52 -5.62 2.05
N GLY A 932 12.07 -6.48 1.14
CA GLY A 932 12.87 -7.17 0.14
C GLY A 932 13.80 -6.25 -0.66
N ALA A 933 13.20 -5.28 -1.35
CA ALA A 933 13.94 -4.38 -2.23
C ALA A 933 15.00 -3.56 -1.47
N ARG A 934 14.68 -3.10 -0.26
CA ARG A 934 15.63 -2.37 0.61
C ARG A 934 16.83 -3.23 0.99
N ILE A 935 16.61 -4.48 1.35
CA ILE A 935 17.68 -5.43 1.69
C ILE A 935 18.57 -5.71 0.48
N ALA A 936 17.98 -5.93 -0.69
CA ALA A 936 18.70 -6.12 -1.93
C ALA A 936 19.64 -4.94 -2.24
N LEU A 937 19.18 -3.71 -2.02
CA LEU A 937 20.01 -2.50 -2.13
C LEU A 937 21.13 -2.48 -1.07
N PHE A 938 20.88 -2.88 0.18
CA PHE A 938 21.94 -3.01 1.18
C PHE A 938 22.99 -4.06 0.80
N ILE A 939 22.56 -5.21 0.25
CA ILE A 939 23.47 -6.24 -0.28
C ILE A 939 24.31 -5.67 -1.41
N ALA A 940 23.72 -4.88 -2.32
CA ALA A 940 24.46 -4.22 -3.39
C ALA A 940 25.47 -3.18 -2.84
N ALA A 941 25.10 -2.40 -1.82
CA ALA A 941 26.01 -1.46 -1.17
C ALA A 941 27.19 -2.16 -0.50
N LEU A 942 26.95 -3.24 0.25
CA LEU A 942 27.98 -4.06 0.88
C LEU A 942 28.87 -4.77 -0.16
N GLY A 943 28.26 -5.27 -1.23
CA GLY A 943 28.95 -5.85 -2.37
C GLY A 943 29.87 -4.84 -3.05
N ALA A 944 29.42 -3.59 -3.18
CA ALA A 944 30.24 -2.51 -3.72
C ALA A 944 31.45 -2.21 -2.86
N ILE A 945 31.28 -2.17 -1.53
CA ILE A 945 32.40 -2.04 -0.59
C ILE A 945 33.37 -3.21 -0.75
N GLY A 946 32.88 -4.46 -0.78
CA GLY A 946 33.71 -5.65 -0.95
C GLY A 946 34.54 -5.63 -2.23
N LEU A 947 33.93 -5.27 -3.37
CA LEU A 947 34.62 -5.14 -4.65
C LEU A 947 35.62 -3.97 -4.66
N ALA A 948 35.28 -2.84 -4.03
CA ALA A 948 36.19 -1.71 -3.85
C ALA A 948 37.44 -2.12 -3.07
N LEU A 949 37.29 -2.85 -1.97
CA LEU A 949 38.39 -3.31 -1.14
C LEU A 949 39.37 -4.21 -1.92
N VAL A 950 38.86 -5.13 -2.74
CA VAL A 950 39.69 -5.96 -3.62
C VAL A 950 40.41 -5.08 -4.65
N GLY A 951 39.70 -4.11 -5.24
CA GLY A 951 40.24 -3.11 -6.15
C GLY A 951 41.40 -2.31 -5.57
N ILE A 952 41.19 -1.72 -4.38
CA ILE A 952 42.16 -0.94 -3.63
C ILE A 952 43.39 -1.81 -3.31
N ALA A 953 43.20 -3.03 -2.80
CA ALA A 953 44.30 -3.93 -2.50
C ALA A 953 45.17 -4.26 -3.73
N VAL A 954 44.54 -4.42 -4.90
CA VAL A 954 45.23 -4.64 -6.17
C VAL A 954 45.98 -3.41 -6.62
N ASP A 955 45.33 -2.24 -6.58
CA ASP A 955 45.94 -0.98 -6.99
C ASP A 955 47.19 -0.68 -6.17
N VAL A 956 47.08 -0.80 -4.85
CA VAL A 956 48.17 -0.62 -3.89
C VAL A 956 49.36 -1.50 -4.27
N ARG A 957 49.13 -2.78 -4.62
CA ARG A 957 50.18 -3.71 -5.06
C ARG A 957 50.76 -3.33 -6.44
N ALA A 958 49.93 -2.87 -7.36
CA ALA A 958 50.36 -2.46 -8.71
C ALA A 958 51.20 -1.18 -8.66
N THR A 959 50.74 -0.19 -7.89
CA THR A 959 51.41 1.09 -7.65
C THR A 959 52.76 0.89 -6.96
N ALA A 960 52.82 0.04 -5.93
CA ALA A 960 54.09 -0.33 -5.30
C ALA A 960 55.11 -0.88 -6.31
N ARG A 961 54.70 -1.77 -7.22
CA ARG A 961 55.62 -2.36 -8.21
C ARG A 961 56.13 -1.33 -9.23
N ARG A 962 55.26 -0.45 -9.73
CA ARG A 962 55.64 0.57 -10.72
C ARG A 962 56.57 1.61 -10.13
N ARG A 963 56.30 2.05 -8.90
CA ARG A 963 57.03 3.16 -8.27
C ARG A 963 58.40 2.79 -7.73
N VAL A 964 58.69 1.52 -7.46
CA VAL A 964 60.02 1.11 -6.98
C VAL A 964 61.12 1.58 -7.93
N ALA A 965 60.96 1.42 -9.24
CA ALA A 965 61.98 1.81 -10.22
C ALA A 965 62.19 3.34 -10.26
N GLU A 966 61.11 4.12 -10.34
CA GLU A 966 61.16 5.58 -10.42
C GLU A 966 61.66 6.22 -9.12
N LEU A 967 61.21 5.71 -7.97
CA LEU A 967 61.65 6.18 -6.66
C LEU A 967 63.10 5.81 -6.38
N THR A 968 63.60 4.70 -6.93
CA THR A 968 65.04 4.37 -6.84
C THR A 968 65.86 5.40 -7.59
N VAL A 969 65.43 5.82 -8.79
CA VAL A 969 66.11 6.88 -9.56
C VAL A 969 66.07 8.22 -8.82
N LEU A 970 64.89 8.64 -8.31
CA LEU A 970 64.76 9.89 -7.55
C LEU A 970 65.58 9.86 -6.24
N ASN A 971 65.64 8.72 -5.56
CA ASN A 971 66.47 8.54 -4.38
C ASN A 971 67.97 8.58 -4.73
N THR A 972 68.41 8.00 -5.87
CA THR A 972 69.79 8.14 -6.35
C THR A 972 70.16 9.58 -6.74
N LEU A 973 69.16 10.41 -7.11
CA LEU A 973 69.33 11.84 -7.38
C LEU A 973 69.25 12.71 -6.10
N GLY A 974 69.15 12.10 -4.91
CA GLY A 974 69.23 12.79 -3.61
C GLY A 974 67.89 13.05 -2.90
N ALA A 975 66.76 12.57 -3.41
CA ALA A 975 65.47 12.76 -2.75
C ALA A 975 65.34 11.88 -1.49
N ALA A 976 65.02 12.49 -0.34
CA ALA A 976 64.87 11.75 0.91
C ALA A 976 63.68 10.75 0.88
N PRO A 977 63.83 9.53 1.42
CA PRO A 977 62.75 8.53 1.46
C PRO A 977 61.46 9.00 2.15
N ARG A 978 61.57 9.93 3.12
CA ARG A 978 60.42 10.55 3.81
C ARG A 978 59.65 11.51 2.92
N LEU A 979 60.34 12.26 2.05
CA LEU A 979 59.72 13.19 1.10
C LEU A 979 58.94 12.41 0.04
N LEU A 980 59.54 11.35 -0.49
CA LEU A 980 58.92 10.46 -1.47
C LEU A 980 57.68 9.74 -0.91
N ALA A 981 57.74 9.27 0.34
CA ALA A 981 56.60 8.68 1.03
C ALA A 981 55.45 9.68 1.26
N ARG A 982 55.77 10.94 1.65
CA ARG A 982 54.77 12.00 1.80
C ARG A 982 54.12 12.39 0.48
N ALA A 983 54.90 12.51 -0.60
CA ALA A 983 54.38 12.80 -1.93
C ALA A 983 53.40 11.71 -2.40
N LEU A 984 53.73 10.43 -2.18
CA LEU A 984 52.83 9.31 -2.48
C LEU A 984 51.53 9.38 -1.66
N MET A 985 51.62 9.67 -0.36
CA MET A 985 50.43 9.81 0.49
C MET A 985 49.52 10.95 0.04
N ILE A 986 50.10 12.11 -0.32
CA ILE A 986 49.34 13.27 -0.82
C ILE A 986 48.66 12.92 -2.15
N GLU A 987 49.36 12.26 -3.06
CA GLU A 987 48.79 11.84 -4.34
C GLU A 987 47.62 10.87 -4.15
N GLN A 988 47.81 9.83 -3.32
CA GLN A 988 46.75 8.86 -3.05
C GLN A 988 45.57 9.49 -2.31
N ALA A 989 45.81 10.42 -1.38
CA ALA A 989 44.75 11.18 -0.71
C ALA A 989 43.95 12.04 -1.70
N LEU A 990 44.63 12.74 -2.61
CA LEU A 990 43.99 13.56 -3.63
C LEU A 990 43.14 12.70 -4.58
N LEU A 991 43.70 11.59 -5.09
CA LEU A 991 43.01 10.69 -6.00
C LEU A 991 41.82 9.98 -5.32
N ALA A 992 42.00 9.50 -4.10
CA ALA A 992 40.94 8.85 -3.33
C ALA A 992 39.84 9.84 -2.95
N GLY A 993 40.20 11.05 -2.51
CA GLY A 993 39.24 12.10 -2.16
C GLY A 993 38.42 12.55 -3.36
N LEU A 994 39.06 12.69 -4.52
CA LEU A 994 38.37 13.02 -5.77
C LEU A 994 37.46 11.89 -6.23
N GLY A 995 37.89 10.63 -6.12
CA GLY A 995 37.06 9.46 -6.40
C GLY A 995 35.82 9.40 -5.51
N VAL A 996 35.98 9.63 -4.20
CA VAL A 996 34.88 9.67 -3.23
C VAL A 996 33.93 10.83 -3.51
N ALA A 997 34.46 12.04 -3.74
CA ALA A 997 33.64 13.22 -4.03
C ALA A 997 32.82 13.03 -5.32
N VAL A 998 33.47 12.54 -6.38
CA VAL A 998 32.79 12.20 -7.64
C VAL A 998 31.74 11.13 -7.42
N GLY A 999 32.07 10.07 -6.69
CA GLY A 999 31.14 8.98 -6.39
C GLY A 999 29.90 9.46 -5.64
N LEU A 1000 30.07 10.30 -4.62
CA LEU A 1000 28.97 10.91 -3.86
C LEU A 1000 28.09 11.77 -4.76
N VAL A 1001 28.68 12.67 -5.55
CA VAL A 1001 27.94 13.56 -6.45
C VAL A 1001 27.16 12.77 -7.50
N VAL A 1002 27.80 11.80 -8.17
CA VAL A 1002 27.14 10.96 -9.18
C VAL A 1002 26.05 10.11 -8.54
N GLY A 1003 26.32 9.46 -7.40
CA GLY A 1003 25.34 8.65 -6.69
C GLY A 1003 24.11 9.45 -6.27
N LEU A 1004 24.30 10.63 -5.68
CA LEU A 1004 23.22 11.54 -5.27
C LEU A 1004 22.43 12.09 -6.47
N LEU A 1005 23.12 12.48 -7.54
CA LEU A 1005 22.49 13.00 -8.75
C LEU A 1005 21.58 11.93 -9.37
N VAL A 1006 22.12 10.74 -9.58
CA VAL A 1006 21.35 9.61 -10.14
C VAL A 1006 20.18 9.28 -9.22
N ALA A 1007 20.42 9.15 -7.91
CA ALA A 1007 19.37 8.87 -6.92
C ALA A 1007 18.23 9.90 -6.95
N ARG A 1008 18.55 11.19 -7.07
CA ARG A 1008 17.54 12.26 -7.14
C ARG A 1008 16.75 12.23 -8.45
N THR A 1009 17.39 11.83 -9.55
CA THR A 1009 16.73 11.79 -10.87
C THR A 1009 15.94 10.50 -11.12
N THR A 1010 16.38 9.36 -10.57
CA THR A 1010 15.75 8.05 -10.81
C THR A 1010 14.95 7.55 -9.62
N GLY A 1011 15.26 7.97 -8.39
CA GLY A 1011 14.63 7.47 -7.17
C GLY A 1011 13.11 7.59 -7.15
N PRO A 1012 12.52 8.78 -7.40
CA PRO A 1012 11.08 8.97 -7.45
C PRO A 1012 10.36 8.10 -8.51
N LEU A 1013 11.09 7.71 -9.57
CA LEU A 1013 10.54 6.99 -10.71
C LEU A 1013 10.69 5.46 -10.59
N VAL A 1014 11.64 4.98 -9.78
CA VAL A 1014 11.94 3.55 -9.63
C VAL A 1014 11.17 2.93 -8.47
N ILE A 1015 10.75 3.71 -7.47
CA ILE A 1015 10.01 3.19 -6.31
C ILE A 1015 8.57 2.94 -6.71
N MET A 1016 8.15 1.69 -6.65
CA MET A 1016 6.80 1.23 -7.01
C MET A 1016 6.01 0.76 -5.78
N THR A 1017 4.69 0.72 -5.91
CA THR A 1017 3.80 0.05 -4.96
C THR A 1017 3.73 -1.46 -5.24
N PRO A 1018 3.25 -2.28 -4.28
CA PRO A 1018 3.02 -3.71 -4.50
C PRO A 1018 2.08 -4.01 -5.68
N SER A 1019 1.23 -3.05 -6.06
CA SER A 1019 0.27 -3.14 -7.17
C SER A 1019 0.83 -2.63 -8.51
N ALA A 1020 2.15 -2.55 -8.68
CA ALA A 1020 2.80 -2.10 -9.93
C ALA A 1020 2.52 -0.65 -10.34
N GLY A 1021 1.96 0.14 -9.43
CA GLY A 1021 1.67 1.55 -9.63
C GLY A 1021 2.75 2.46 -9.06
N ARG A 1022 2.71 3.74 -9.45
CA ARG A 1022 3.48 4.78 -8.77
C ARG A 1022 2.89 5.01 -7.38
N PRO A 1023 3.74 5.23 -6.35
CA PRO A 1023 3.27 5.53 -5.01
C PRO A 1023 2.50 6.85 -5.00
N VAL A 1024 1.40 6.86 -4.26
CA VAL A 1024 0.59 8.05 -4.02
C VAL A 1024 0.68 8.36 -2.52
N PRO A 1025 1.38 9.43 -2.11
CA PRO A 1025 1.99 10.46 -2.94
C PRO A 1025 3.34 10.01 -3.52
N THR A 1026 3.81 10.71 -4.57
CA THR A 1026 5.05 10.38 -5.28
C THR A 1026 6.25 10.34 -4.32
N ALA A 1027 7.17 9.41 -4.51
CA ALA A 1027 8.29 9.23 -3.60
C ALA A 1027 9.27 10.42 -3.65
N LEU A 1028 9.53 11.08 -2.51
CA LEU A 1028 10.53 12.14 -2.41
C LEU A 1028 11.88 11.55 -2.05
N THR A 1029 12.93 11.89 -2.81
CA THR A 1029 14.28 11.39 -2.55
C THR A 1029 14.77 11.80 -1.17
N THR A 1030 14.97 10.81 -0.29
CA THR A 1030 15.57 11.00 1.03
C THR A 1030 16.94 10.34 1.09
N THR A 1031 17.88 11.00 1.77
CA THR A 1031 19.25 10.52 1.93
C THR A 1031 19.53 10.32 3.40
N ASP A 1032 19.81 9.08 3.80
CA ASP A 1032 20.38 8.80 5.11
C ASP A 1032 21.88 9.11 5.07
N TRP A 1033 22.25 10.28 5.59
CA TRP A 1033 23.62 10.78 5.52
C TRP A 1033 24.61 9.92 6.30
N LEU A 1034 24.16 9.27 7.38
CA LEU A 1034 25.04 8.50 8.24
C LEU A 1034 25.68 7.29 7.52
N PRO A 1035 24.92 6.36 6.89
CA PRO A 1035 25.51 5.28 6.12
C PRO A 1035 26.23 5.77 4.87
N VAL A 1036 25.72 6.79 4.17
CA VAL A 1036 26.37 7.33 2.95
C VAL A 1036 27.75 7.91 3.24
N LEU A 1037 27.85 8.80 4.24
CA LEU A 1037 29.14 9.37 4.64
C LEU A 1037 30.02 8.33 5.34
N GLY A 1038 29.41 7.38 6.07
CA GLY A 1038 30.10 6.26 6.69
C GLY A 1038 30.83 5.36 5.69
N THR A 1039 30.18 4.96 4.59
CA THR A 1039 30.82 4.14 3.55
C THR A 1039 31.88 4.91 2.78
N ALA A 1040 31.59 6.18 2.43
CA ALA A 1040 32.55 7.07 1.78
C ALA A 1040 33.82 7.27 2.63
N ALA A 1041 33.66 7.58 3.92
CA ALA A 1041 34.76 7.76 4.86
C ALA A 1041 35.54 6.45 5.09
N THR A 1042 34.85 5.31 5.17
CA THR A 1042 35.50 4.00 5.36
C THR A 1042 36.36 3.64 4.14
N LEU A 1043 35.84 3.77 2.93
CA LEU A 1043 36.59 3.48 1.70
C LEU A 1043 37.78 4.45 1.53
N PHE A 1044 37.60 5.73 1.85
CA PHE A 1044 38.68 6.70 1.88
C PHE A 1044 39.77 6.32 2.88
N ALA A 1045 39.39 6.04 4.13
CA ALA A 1045 40.31 5.66 5.20
C ALA A 1045 41.09 4.38 4.87
N VAL A 1046 40.41 3.35 4.36
CA VAL A 1046 41.09 2.10 3.93
C VAL A 1046 42.08 2.37 2.81
N THR A 1047 41.72 3.21 1.83
CA THR A 1047 42.63 3.60 0.75
C THR A 1047 43.88 4.28 1.30
N LEU A 1048 43.73 5.21 2.25
CA LEU A 1048 44.85 5.89 2.91
C LEU A 1048 45.72 4.95 3.75
N VAL A 1049 45.11 4.05 4.52
CA VAL A 1049 45.83 3.05 5.32
C VAL A 1049 46.69 2.16 4.42
N MET A 1050 46.11 1.67 3.33
CA MET A 1050 46.83 0.82 2.37
C MET A 1050 47.93 1.58 1.63
N ALA A 1051 47.68 2.84 1.24
CA ALA A 1051 48.71 3.72 0.69
C ALA A 1051 49.86 3.94 1.68
N GLY A 1052 49.55 4.13 2.96
CA GLY A 1052 50.53 4.29 4.04
C GLY A 1052 51.38 3.04 4.25
N LEU A 1053 50.77 1.85 4.20
CA LEU A 1053 51.48 0.57 4.25
C LEU A 1053 52.46 0.42 3.07
N VAL A 1054 52.07 0.86 1.87
CA VAL A 1054 53.00 0.88 0.72
C VAL A 1054 54.10 1.91 0.90
N ALA A 1055 53.77 3.13 1.32
CA ALA A 1055 54.76 4.18 1.55
C ALA A 1055 55.81 3.76 2.59
N THR A 1056 55.38 3.09 3.67
CA THR A 1056 56.27 2.60 4.74
C THR A 1056 57.15 1.43 4.29
N THR A 1057 56.59 0.44 3.59
CA THR A 1057 57.36 -0.71 3.06
C THR A 1057 58.36 -0.28 2.00
N LEU A 1058 58.02 0.69 1.14
CA LEU A 1058 58.93 1.30 0.17
C LEU A 1058 60.05 2.07 0.87
N ARG A 1059 59.72 2.88 1.90
CA ARG A 1059 60.71 3.59 2.71
C ARG A 1059 61.73 2.64 3.33
N GLN A 1060 61.28 1.52 3.89
CA GLN A 1060 62.17 0.50 4.48
C GLN A 1060 63.09 -0.12 3.44
N ARG A 1061 62.56 -0.50 2.27
CA ARG A 1061 63.36 -1.11 1.19
C ARG A 1061 64.42 -0.16 0.63
N LEU A 1062 64.08 1.11 0.41
CA LEU A 1062 65.01 2.13 -0.08
C LEU A 1062 66.10 2.47 0.97
N ALA A 1063 65.76 2.46 2.26
CA ALA A 1063 66.75 2.62 3.33
C ALA A 1063 67.73 1.43 3.39
N THR A 1064 67.24 0.20 3.21
CA THR A 1064 68.10 -1.00 3.22
C THR A 1064 69.02 -1.10 2.00
N SER A 1065 68.62 -0.60 0.82
CA SER A 1065 69.50 -0.58 -0.36
C SER A 1065 70.64 0.43 -0.22
N HIS A 1066 70.41 1.54 0.49
CA HIS A 1066 71.47 2.49 0.84
C HIS A 1066 72.51 1.89 1.78
N LEU A 1067 72.09 1.08 2.76
CA LEU A 1067 72.99 0.39 3.68
C LEU A 1067 73.83 -0.69 2.99
N ARG A 1068 73.28 -1.36 1.96
CA ARG A 1068 74.01 -2.35 1.16
C ARG A 1068 75.05 -1.73 0.22
N ASN A 1069 74.72 -0.61 -0.44
CA ASN A 1069 75.67 0.08 -1.31
C ASN A 1069 76.75 0.86 -0.54
N GLY A 1070 76.52 1.17 0.74
CA GLY A 1070 77.51 1.78 1.63
C GLY A 1070 78.53 0.80 2.20
N ALA A 1071 78.30 -0.51 2.11
CA ALA A 1071 79.23 -1.55 2.56
C ALA A 1071 80.23 -2.01 1.48
N ASP A 1072 80.01 -1.61 0.22
CA ASP A 1072 80.93 -1.82 -0.92
C ASP A 1072 81.86 -0.60 -1.18
N ARG A 1073 81.91 0.35 -0.24
CA ARG A 1073 82.92 1.41 -0.14
C ARG A 1073 83.71 1.21 1.14
#